data_AF-A0A932D5N3-F1
#
_entry.id   AF-A0A932D5N3-F1
#
_cell.length_a   1.000
_cell.length_b   1.000
_cell.length_c   1.000
_cell.angle_alpha   90.00
_cell.angle_beta   90.00
_cell.angle_gamma   90.00
#
_symmetry.space_group_name_H-M   'P 1'
#
loop_
_entity.id
_entity.type
_entity.pdbx_description
1 polymer ?
#
loop_
_entity_poly.entity_id
_entity_poly.type
_entity_poly.pdbx_seq_one_letter_code
_entity_poly.pdbx_strand_id
1 'polypeptide(L)'
;MKPIPSAAFPALTSLALVLAPSPSSAQTLTVLEQGPHHKIIQTVTATTEPDGSATVQTNTYTQLETGLSYLDGTGQYRDAVAEFEVVPGAAVAQRTQHKVVLAANANTDEAVELWMPDGEKLVSHVLGLGYFDRATGKSVVIAELKDSEGVLSESKDQVLYPDCFTLGGTLRYRLTKYGLEQDVILTEQPPAPEDYGLSSEFAQLQIITEFVKHPKPALNARVLSKEVDPEKRKALAEPDVLDDTIDFPTIQIGSGRAFALSEEQPEIDPGQGVAVAKSWQTIEGRTVLFEEVSYGELKPALEKLPARPQANVGGKRKPVASLKRALPQVRLAKKDTAKVIQVAEARLPNKGVVVDYQATLVDSTGFTFRADTTYRVTGTVNLSGTTTIEAGTVLKYDAVSTAMVICNGPIICQTTSYRPAIFTSKDDNSVGETISGSTGSPTGPNYANPALQIKSINTQLHDLRIAYAQKGLFFFDFSAGNGNVVSHAQLVHCGTAFQFNGYGITFQNFAVRNVLIHDAATAFYGYSFSGTIEHLTVDQCTQLANDYNGQTYGTTSSLSLMNSLLVAVGSYYGVRPVRINLNAPYTQTASSGSGIFQSVGAGYHYLPDPSPYRNAGSASINGTLAAELKKLTTSGPVTLTSVPTDPLAPQAPRDTDTPDLGYHYAPLDYLCSQMSLGTSTVKLTNGVAIGLFGNYGFSLVEYSVLNSEGLPGAMNRLVWYPSVQEQPIRLNNISIGSRGMFYVGGATSPSVGYTKPIIKLRFTDLVGLGRRQVFFDGSAYPYLLNTVSLTDCWLRGIDLTVGNYPIQFISGNPVPMVTVLNNLVERGTVSLFNGYLNYVGTFYQNPLALSLYNNLLWNSTLSLRYDDFYATYHPAWSAKDNLFDTATISFTGDGSYQSYVSRSNNGFTTGTVNPLGGTANQTDLTPDYRLGPLGNYYYPPSGGGLARLINVGSRTAPSAGLFHFTASTTQQKEGLSTVDIGFHYVAVDNNGVPWEADEPPDGVADYLADRNGNGVVDPQETA
;
A
#
# COMPACT_ATOMS: atom_id res chain seq x y z
N MET A 1 5.00 -86.11 6.87
CA MET A 1 4.49 -85.21 7.94
C MET A 1 5.48 -84.06 8.09
N LYS A 2 4.98 -82.81 8.23
CA LYS A 2 5.74 -81.55 8.47
C LYS A 2 6.82 -81.68 9.59
N PRO A 3 7.79 -80.72 9.78
CA PRO A 3 7.93 -79.38 9.17
C PRO A 3 9.37 -78.95 8.73
N ILE A 4 9.38 -77.78 8.07
CA ILE A 4 10.41 -76.85 7.54
C ILE A 4 11.77 -76.76 8.28
N PRO A 5 12.86 -76.46 7.53
CA PRO A 5 13.79 -75.39 7.94
C PRO A 5 14.06 -74.34 6.86
N SER A 6 14.36 -73.13 7.33
CA SER A 6 14.61 -71.88 6.62
C SER A 6 15.78 -71.94 5.62
N ALA A 7 15.58 -71.44 4.41
CA ALA A 7 16.65 -71.13 3.46
C ALA A 7 16.77 -69.62 3.27
N ALA A 8 17.98 -69.12 3.48
CA ALA A 8 18.38 -67.73 3.34
C ALA A 8 18.36 -67.27 1.86
N PHE A 9 17.83 -66.08 1.61
CA PHE A 9 18.02 -65.36 0.35
C PHE A 9 19.31 -64.51 0.42
N PRO A 10 20.10 -64.42 -0.67
CA PRO A 10 21.31 -63.59 -0.70
C PRO A 10 20.94 -62.11 -0.78
N ALA A 11 21.72 -61.29 -0.07
CA ALA A 11 21.59 -59.84 -0.03
C ALA A 11 21.79 -59.23 -1.43
N LEU A 12 20.78 -58.50 -1.92
CA LEU A 12 20.94 -57.47 -2.94
C LEU A 12 21.72 -56.32 -2.30
N THR A 13 22.96 -56.11 -2.75
CA THR A 13 23.75 -54.91 -2.45
C THR A 13 23.00 -53.69 -2.99
N SER A 14 22.49 -52.87 -2.07
CA SER A 14 21.97 -51.55 -2.40
C SER A 14 23.08 -50.69 -3.00
N LEU A 15 22.90 -50.22 -4.22
CA LEU A 15 23.63 -49.07 -4.75
C LEU A 15 23.32 -47.91 -3.80
N ALA A 16 24.27 -47.52 -2.95
CA ALA A 16 24.16 -46.29 -2.18
C ALA A 16 24.15 -45.14 -3.19
N LEU A 17 22.98 -44.54 -3.39
CA LEU A 17 22.86 -43.25 -4.05
C LEU A 17 23.70 -42.27 -3.23
N VAL A 18 24.84 -41.85 -3.76
CA VAL A 18 25.61 -40.75 -3.20
C VAL A 18 24.68 -39.54 -3.25
N LEU A 19 24.14 -39.13 -2.10
CA LEU A 19 23.48 -37.84 -1.96
C LEU A 19 24.49 -36.78 -2.38
N ALA A 20 24.22 -36.10 -3.50
CA ALA A 20 24.93 -34.88 -3.85
C ALA A 20 24.79 -33.91 -2.67
N PRO A 21 25.85 -33.14 -2.33
CA PRO A 21 25.77 -32.16 -1.26
C PRO A 21 24.64 -31.17 -1.57
N SER A 22 23.79 -30.91 -0.57
CA SER A 22 22.75 -29.88 -0.67
C SER A 22 23.39 -28.54 -1.04
N PRO A 23 22.77 -27.73 -1.92
CA PRO A 23 23.29 -26.42 -2.27
C PRO A 23 23.46 -25.57 -1.01
N SER A 24 24.65 -24.97 -0.83
CA SER A 24 24.87 -23.97 0.20
C SER A 24 24.42 -22.61 -0.32
N SER A 25 23.68 -21.86 0.49
CA SER A 25 23.18 -20.52 0.16
C SER A 25 23.79 -19.53 1.14
N ALA A 26 24.51 -18.53 0.62
CA ALA A 26 24.96 -17.38 1.40
C ALA A 26 24.16 -16.14 0.97
N GLN A 27 23.53 -15.45 1.93
CA GLN A 27 22.82 -14.19 1.69
C GLN A 27 23.59 -13.03 2.32
N THR A 28 23.89 -12.01 1.51
CA THR A 28 24.49 -10.75 1.96
C THR A 28 23.42 -9.65 1.95
N LEU A 29 23.39 -8.80 2.98
CA LEU A 29 22.48 -7.65 3.09
C LEU A 29 23.28 -6.34 3.00
N THR A 30 22.82 -5.39 2.21
CA THR A 30 23.44 -4.07 2.05
C THR A 30 22.38 -2.97 2.07
N VAL A 31 22.64 -1.90 2.82
CA VAL A 31 21.81 -0.69 2.79
C VAL A 31 22.32 0.20 1.66
N LEU A 32 21.52 0.36 0.61
CA LEU A 32 21.83 1.20 -0.55
C LEU A 32 21.59 2.67 -0.28
N GLU A 33 20.55 2.98 0.50
CA GLU A 33 20.14 4.32 0.87
C GLU A 33 19.53 4.29 2.27
N GLN A 34 19.78 5.34 3.05
CA GLN A 34 19.15 5.55 4.35
C GLN A 34 18.68 6.99 4.47
N GLY A 35 17.38 7.15 4.75
CA GLY A 35 16.74 8.43 5.00
C GLY A 35 16.09 8.49 6.38
N PRO A 36 15.34 9.57 6.67
CA PRO A 36 14.74 9.80 7.99
C PRO A 36 13.72 8.70 8.36
N HIS A 37 12.90 8.26 7.41
CA HIS A 37 11.79 7.32 7.63
C HIS A 37 11.96 5.98 6.87
N HIS A 38 13.08 5.80 6.15
CA HIS A 38 13.26 4.64 5.27
C HIS A 38 14.71 4.17 5.14
N LYS A 39 14.86 2.92 4.68
CA LYS A 39 16.09 2.35 4.14
C LYS A 39 15.80 1.58 2.87
N ILE A 40 16.61 1.74 1.84
CA ILE A 40 16.58 0.85 0.66
C ILE A 40 17.58 -0.28 0.92
N ILE A 41 17.09 -1.51 0.98
CA ILE A 41 17.88 -2.69 1.32
C ILE A 41 17.99 -3.59 0.10
N GLN A 42 19.21 -4.01 -0.22
CA GLN A 42 19.52 -5.04 -1.19
C GLN A 42 19.92 -6.33 -0.49
N THR A 43 19.40 -7.45 -0.96
CA THR A 43 19.89 -8.78 -0.58
C THR A 43 20.40 -9.52 -1.79
N VAL A 44 21.59 -10.11 -1.69
CA VAL A 44 22.18 -10.96 -2.73
C VAL A 44 22.29 -12.37 -2.18
N THR A 45 21.58 -13.32 -2.77
CA THR A 45 21.66 -14.74 -2.45
C THR A 45 22.41 -15.45 -3.57
N ALA A 46 23.53 -16.09 -3.25
CA ALA A 46 24.24 -16.97 -4.18
C ALA A 46 23.90 -18.44 -3.85
N THR A 47 23.42 -19.18 -4.84
CA THR A 47 23.12 -20.61 -4.74
C THR A 47 24.04 -21.37 -5.68
N THR A 48 24.81 -22.30 -5.15
CA THR A 48 25.64 -23.20 -5.96
C THR A 48 24.84 -24.43 -6.35
N GLU A 49 24.58 -24.60 -7.64
CA GLU A 49 23.90 -25.77 -8.20
C GLU A 49 24.78 -27.03 -8.09
N PRO A 50 24.19 -28.24 -8.19
CA PRO A 50 24.93 -29.50 -8.12
C PRO A 50 26.02 -29.67 -9.20
N ASP A 51 25.93 -28.93 -10.31
CA ASP A 51 26.94 -28.91 -11.37
C ASP A 51 28.11 -27.94 -11.10
N GLY A 52 28.09 -27.25 -9.95
CA GLY A 52 29.10 -26.28 -9.53
C GLY A 52 28.89 -24.87 -10.09
N SER A 53 27.84 -24.63 -10.89
CA SER A 53 27.46 -23.28 -11.32
C SER A 53 26.82 -22.50 -10.16
N ALA A 54 26.99 -21.17 -10.14
CA ALA A 54 26.38 -20.31 -9.12
C ALA A 54 25.27 -19.46 -9.76
N THR A 55 24.05 -19.56 -9.24
CA THR A 55 22.95 -18.64 -9.54
C THR A 55 22.92 -17.54 -8.48
N VAL A 56 22.76 -16.28 -8.91
CA VAL A 56 22.72 -15.12 -8.01
C VAL A 56 21.35 -14.47 -8.13
N GLN A 57 20.63 -14.40 -7.01
CA GLN A 57 19.36 -13.68 -6.91
C GLN A 57 19.58 -12.39 -6.14
N THR A 58 19.18 -11.27 -6.74
CA THR A 58 19.19 -9.95 -6.10
C THR A 58 17.77 -9.49 -5.87
N ASN A 59 17.45 -9.12 -4.63
CA ASN A 59 16.17 -8.52 -4.25
C ASN A 59 16.42 -7.14 -3.66
N THR A 60 15.50 -6.19 -3.90
CA THR A 60 15.58 -4.84 -3.33
C THR A 60 14.23 -4.42 -2.79
N TYR A 61 14.16 -4.02 -1.52
CA TYR A 61 12.93 -3.55 -0.88
C TYR A 61 13.18 -2.29 -0.05
N THR A 62 12.13 -1.52 0.18
CA THR A 62 12.18 -0.33 1.05
C THR A 62 11.66 -0.67 2.43
N GLN A 63 12.51 -0.61 3.46
CA GLN A 63 12.08 -0.65 4.85
C GLN A 63 11.47 0.70 5.24
N LEU A 64 10.31 0.69 5.91
CA LEU A 64 9.59 1.87 6.37
C LEU A 64 9.28 1.82 7.86
N GLU A 65 9.54 2.94 8.54
CA GLU A 65 9.12 3.27 9.91
C GLU A 65 9.33 4.78 10.12
N THR A 66 8.33 5.49 10.66
CA THR A 66 8.51 6.92 10.98
C THR A 66 9.56 7.06 12.07
N GLY A 67 10.59 7.88 11.83
CA GLY A 67 11.66 8.04 12.80
C GLY A 67 12.74 6.96 12.70
N LEU A 68 12.79 6.15 11.63
CA LEU A 68 13.73 5.04 11.49
C LEU A 68 15.21 5.45 11.68
N SER A 69 15.56 6.64 11.21
CA SER A 69 16.92 7.18 11.31
C SER A 69 16.94 8.60 11.83
N TYR A 70 18.00 8.99 12.52
CA TYR A 70 18.30 10.38 12.92
C TYR A 70 19.56 10.88 12.22
N LEU A 71 19.69 12.20 12.07
CA LEU A 71 20.87 12.82 11.48
C LEU A 71 21.93 13.04 12.57
N ASP A 72 23.10 12.41 12.44
CA ASP A 72 24.20 12.57 13.40
C ASP A 72 24.94 13.91 13.21
N GLY A 73 25.88 14.22 14.12
CA GLY A 73 26.67 15.46 14.08
C GLY A 73 27.57 15.61 12.84
N THR A 74 27.71 14.58 12.01
CA THR A 74 28.44 14.61 10.73
C THR A 74 27.54 14.78 9.51
N GLY A 75 26.22 14.90 9.72
CA GLY A 75 25.24 14.98 8.65
C GLY A 75 24.94 13.64 7.99
N GLN A 76 25.23 12.51 8.66
CA GLN A 76 24.93 11.17 8.16
C GLN A 76 23.74 10.58 8.93
N TYR A 77 22.85 9.88 8.21
CA TYR A 77 21.76 9.17 8.87
C TYR A 77 22.28 7.94 9.61
N ARG A 78 21.83 7.77 10.85
CA ARG A 78 22.11 6.63 11.73
C ARG A 78 20.81 6.07 12.29
N ASP A 79 20.82 4.81 12.67
CA ASP A 79 19.65 4.14 13.24
C ASP A 79 19.19 4.83 14.52
N ALA A 80 17.91 5.18 14.54
CA ALA A 80 17.31 5.86 15.67
C ALA A 80 17.07 4.88 16.83
N VAL A 81 17.32 5.39 18.04
CA VAL A 81 17.12 4.67 19.29
C VAL A 81 16.37 5.61 20.23
N ALA A 82 15.17 5.19 20.65
CA ALA A 82 14.33 5.93 21.57
C ALA A 82 14.77 5.69 23.02
N GLU A 83 15.91 6.26 23.40
CA GLU A 83 16.46 6.19 24.75
C GLU A 83 16.86 7.59 25.24
N PHE A 84 16.61 7.85 26.53
CA PHE A 84 17.13 8.97 27.27
C PHE A 84 18.49 8.62 27.90
N GLU A 85 19.40 9.60 27.86
CA GLU A 85 20.67 9.60 28.58
C GLU A 85 20.60 10.62 29.72
N VAL A 86 21.08 10.24 30.91
CA VAL A 86 21.10 11.15 32.07
C VAL A 86 22.32 12.06 31.99
N VAL A 87 22.10 13.36 32.08
CA VAL A 87 23.13 14.40 32.17
C VAL A 87 22.87 15.27 33.42
N PRO A 88 23.84 16.08 33.88
CA PRO A 88 23.62 16.97 35.01
C PRO A 88 22.38 17.86 34.78
N GLY A 89 21.38 17.75 35.66
CA GLY A 89 20.15 18.53 35.60
C GLY A 89 19.05 18.04 34.65
N ALA A 90 19.26 16.97 33.86
CA ALA A 90 18.26 16.55 32.85
C ALA A 90 18.40 15.09 32.37
N ALA A 91 17.35 14.59 31.72
CA ALA A 91 17.39 13.45 30.81
C ALA A 91 17.31 13.96 29.36
N VAL A 92 18.15 13.44 28.47
CA VAL A 92 18.24 13.90 27.07
C VAL A 92 18.12 12.76 26.07
N ALA A 93 17.32 12.96 25.04
CA ALA A 93 17.21 12.06 23.90
C ALA A 93 17.82 12.74 22.66
N GLN A 94 18.93 12.17 22.16
CA GLN A 94 19.71 12.75 21.05
C GLN A 94 19.75 11.85 19.82
N ARG A 95 19.27 10.60 19.93
CA ARG A 95 19.38 9.56 18.89
C ARG A 95 18.03 9.28 18.19
N THR A 96 17.17 10.28 18.17
CA THR A 96 15.88 10.33 17.47
C THR A 96 15.87 11.57 16.55
N GLN A 97 14.98 11.62 15.55
CA GLN A 97 14.94 12.80 14.66
C GLN A 97 14.52 14.07 15.40
N HIS A 98 13.50 13.96 16.26
CA HIS A 98 13.20 14.96 17.26
C HIS A 98 14.15 14.74 18.45
N LYS A 99 14.58 15.81 19.12
CA LYS A 99 15.44 15.70 20.31
C LYS A 99 14.67 16.19 21.52
N VAL A 100 14.83 15.54 22.65
CA VAL A 100 14.07 15.89 23.86
C VAL A 100 15.03 16.15 25.01
N VAL A 101 14.76 17.20 25.78
CA VAL A 101 15.38 17.47 27.08
C VAL A 101 14.27 17.54 28.11
N LEU A 102 14.38 16.72 29.15
CA LEU A 102 13.48 16.73 30.29
C LEU A 102 14.27 17.13 31.54
N ALA A 103 13.87 18.20 32.23
CA ALA A 103 14.53 18.67 33.42
C ALA A 103 14.48 17.63 34.55
N ALA A 104 15.50 17.58 35.41
CA ALA A 104 15.55 16.64 36.53
C ALA A 104 14.39 16.85 37.54
N ASN A 105 13.78 18.05 37.58
CA ASN A 105 12.61 18.36 38.40
C ASN A 105 11.43 18.75 37.50
N ALA A 106 10.26 18.13 37.66
CA ALA A 106 9.06 18.42 36.87
C ALA A 106 8.65 19.90 36.93
N ASN A 107 8.76 20.51 38.12
CA ASN A 107 8.38 21.89 38.40
C ASN A 107 9.48 22.91 38.02
N THR A 108 10.25 22.63 36.97
CA THR A 108 11.29 23.55 36.46
C THR A 108 10.70 24.43 35.37
N ASP A 109 11.10 25.71 35.34
CA ASP A 109 10.82 26.55 34.16
C ASP A 109 11.47 25.94 32.91
N GLU A 110 10.75 25.94 31.78
CA GLU A 110 11.18 25.24 30.56
C GLU A 110 11.52 23.74 30.78
N ALA A 111 10.73 23.04 31.62
CA ALA A 111 10.98 21.64 31.99
C ALA A 111 11.11 20.68 30.80
N VAL A 112 10.41 20.95 29.69
CA VAL A 112 10.44 20.14 28.47
C VAL A 112 10.94 21.01 27.32
N GLU A 113 12.02 20.58 26.67
CA GLU A 113 12.44 21.12 25.39
C GLU A 113 12.38 20.02 24.33
N LEU A 114 11.52 20.17 23.34
CA LEU A 114 11.44 19.30 22.18
C LEU A 114 11.94 20.06 20.96
N TRP A 115 13.02 19.56 20.36
CA TRP A 115 13.58 20.05 19.10
C TRP A 115 13.00 19.26 17.93
N MET A 116 12.44 19.98 16.97
CA MET A 116 11.94 19.44 15.73
C MET A 116 13.09 19.19 14.73
N PRO A 117 12.91 18.29 13.75
CA PRO A 117 13.89 18.04 12.69
C PRO A 117 14.33 19.27 11.89
N ASP A 118 13.47 20.30 11.80
CA ASP A 118 13.75 21.56 11.12
C ASP A 118 14.60 22.55 11.96
N GLY A 119 14.89 22.22 13.22
CA GLY A 119 15.65 23.05 14.15
C GLY A 119 14.81 24.01 15.00
N GLU A 120 13.51 24.13 14.74
CA GLU A 120 12.59 24.83 15.63
C GLU A 120 12.37 24.02 16.92
N LYS A 121 11.81 24.65 17.95
CA LYS A 121 11.55 23.96 19.23
C LYS A 121 10.23 24.31 19.87
N LEU A 122 9.65 23.31 20.53
CA LEU A 122 8.56 23.44 21.49
C LEU A 122 9.17 23.40 22.89
N VAL A 123 8.97 24.46 23.68
CA VAL A 123 9.39 24.53 25.07
C VAL A 123 8.16 24.68 25.93
N SER A 124 7.96 23.74 26.84
CA SER A 124 6.77 23.68 27.67
C SER A 124 7.04 23.22 29.10
N HIS A 125 6.03 23.40 29.94
CA HIS A 125 5.95 22.81 31.27
C HIS A 125 4.48 22.69 31.68
N VAL A 126 4.16 21.67 32.48
CA VAL A 126 2.82 21.48 33.05
C VAL A 126 2.61 22.48 34.18
N LEU A 127 1.43 23.11 34.26
CA LEU A 127 1.07 24.00 35.35
C LEU A 127 0.25 23.30 36.43
N GLY A 128 -0.61 22.36 36.04
CA GLY A 128 -1.50 21.70 36.97
C GLY A 128 -2.77 21.16 36.32
N LEU A 129 -3.75 20.89 37.17
CA LEU A 129 -5.03 20.31 36.82
C LEU A 129 -6.16 21.27 37.20
N GLY A 130 -7.22 21.29 36.40
CA GLY A 130 -8.40 22.12 36.63
C GLY A 130 -9.70 21.46 36.21
N TYR A 131 -10.81 22.15 36.50
CA TYR A 131 -12.10 21.91 35.88
C TYR A 131 -12.54 23.10 35.05
N PHE A 132 -13.21 22.81 33.94
CA PHE A 132 -13.97 23.77 33.15
C PHE A 132 -15.41 23.29 32.97
N ASP A 133 -16.37 24.12 33.35
CA ASP A 133 -17.80 23.81 33.21
C ASP A 133 -18.34 24.45 31.94
N ARG A 134 -18.63 23.62 30.94
CA ARG A 134 -19.20 24.04 29.65
C ARG A 134 -20.55 24.73 29.76
N ALA A 135 -21.33 24.45 30.81
CA ALA A 135 -22.63 25.08 30.99
C ALA A 135 -22.49 26.54 31.39
N THR A 136 -21.59 26.83 32.32
CA THR A 136 -21.47 28.16 32.92
C THR A 136 -20.28 28.97 32.41
N GLY A 137 -19.34 28.34 31.70
CA GLY A 137 -18.05 28.92 31.30
C GLY A 137 -17.08 29.12 32.48
N LYS A 138 -17.42 28.59 33.66
CA LYS A 138 -16.61 28.74 34.87
C LYS A 138 -15.45 27.76 34.89
N SER A 139 -14.36 28.15 35.53
CA SER A 139 -13.16 27.32 35.66
C SER A 139 -12.55 27.40 37.06
N VAL A 140 -11.93 26.31 37.53
CA VAL A 140 -11.23 26.25 38.81
C VAL A 140 -9.97 25.38 38.71
N VAL A 141 -8.89 25.81 39.35
CA VAL A 141 -7.68 24.98 39.52
C VAL A 141 -7.88 24.06 40.71
N ILE A 142 -7.66 22.76 40.51
CA ILE A 142 -7.87 21.72 41.54
C ILE A 142 -6.57 21.13 42.06
N ALA A 143 -5.49 21.20 41.28
CA ALA A 143 -4.16 20.79 41.69
C ALA A 143 -3.08 21.61 40.96
N GLU A 144 -2.11 22.11 41.70
CA GLU A 144 -0.89 22.72 41.16
C GLU A 144 0.25 21.70 41.07
N LEU A 145 1.15 21.87 40.09
CA LEU A 145 2.40 21.13 40.01
C LEU A 145 3.33 21.50 41.19
N LYS A 146 4.06 20.52 41.73
CA LYS A 146 5.07 20.70 42.79
C LYS A 146 6.38 20.01 42.40
N ASP A 147 7.44 20.29 43.16
CA ASP A 147 8.75 19.66 42.96
C ASP A 147 8.65 18.12 43.02
N SER A 148 9.17 17.47 41.99
CA SER A 148 9.26 16.02 41.87
C SER A 148 10.46 15.68 41.00
N GLU A 149 11.36 14.84 41.53
CA GLU A 149 12.56 14.41 40.81
C GLU A 149 12.22 13.30 39.82
N GLY A 150 12.75 13.41 38.60
CA GLY A 150 12.51 12.43 37.54
C GLY A 150 13.24 11.12 37.81
N VAL A 151 12.56 10.01 37.49
CA VAL A 151 13.07 8.65 37.56
C VAL A 151 13.04 8.05 36.15
N LEU A 152 14.21 7.61 35.65
CA LEU A 152 14.34 7.00 34.33
C LEU A 152 13.95 5.51 34.37
N SER A 153 13.15 5.04 33.41
CA SER A 153 12.79 3.62 33.28
C SER A 153 14.00 2.73 32.91
N GLU A 154 13.89 1.43 33.15
CA GLU A 154 14.93 0.45 32.77
C GLU A 154 15.13 0.39 31.24
N SER A 155 14.03 0.48 30.49
CA SER A 155 14.03 0.59 29.02
C SER A 155 14.58 1.93 28.50
N LYS A 156 14.83 2.89 29.41
CA LYS A 156 15.32 4.25 29.16
C LYS A 156 14.45 5.09 28.22
N ASP A 157 13.27 4.62 27.84
CA ASP A 157 12.34 5.32 26.97
C ASP A 157 11.34 6.20 27.77
N GLN A 158 11.35 6.13 29.11
CA GLN A 158 10.38 6.84 29.94
C GLN A 158 11.04 7.57 31.11
N VAL A 159 10.55 8.79 31.39
CA VAL A 159 10.88 9.53 32.62
C VAL A 159 9.59 9.77 33.40
N LEU A 160 9.56 9.31 34.65
CA LEU A 160 8.43 9.46 35.56
C LEU A 160 8.75 10.49 36.63
N TYR A 161 7.81 11.39 36.90
CA TYR A 161 7.83 12.34 38.00
C TYR A 161 6.71 11.97 38.98
N PRO A 162 7.02 11.11 39.98
CA PRO A 162 6.02 10.59 40.90
C PRO A 162 5.53 11.68 41.87
N ASP A 163 4.25 11.61 42.25
CA ASP A 163 3.62 12.55 43.19
C ASP A 163 3.98 14.01 42.87
N CYS A 164 3.77 14.42 41.61
CA CYS A 164 4.19 15.74 41.11
C CYS A 164 3.10 16.81 41.20
N PHE A 165 1.90 16.46 41.69
CA PHE A 165 0.82 17.42 41.92
C PHE A 165 0.50 17.56 43.41
N THR A 166 -0.19 18.63 43.78
CA THR A 166 -0.84 18.79 45.11
C THR A 166 -2.03 17.84 45.32
N LEU A 167 -2.41 17.14 44.26
CA LEU A 167 -3.22 15.93 44.20
C LEU A 167 -2.28 14.74 43.89
N GLY A 168 -2.61 13.54 44.35
CA GLY A 168 -1.90 12.31 43.99
C GLY A 168 -1.93 12.05 42.49
N GLY A 169 -0.76 12.14 41.86
CA GLY A 169 -0.59 11.84 40.45
C GLY A 169 0.87 11.83 40.01
N THR A 170 1.13 11.10 38.93
CA THR A 170 2.44 10.95 38.31
C THR A 170 2.40 11.55 36.91
N LEU A 171 3.41 12.36 36.56
CA LEU A 171 3.63 12.81 35.20
C LEU A 171 4.64 11.86 34.54
N ARG A 172 4.30 11.30 33.39
CA ARG A 172 5.20 10.44 32.59
C ARG A 172 5.43 11.09 31.24
N TYR A 173 6.68 11.04 30.78
CA TYR A 173 7.00 11.25 29.39
C TYR A 173 7.51 9.94 28.78
N ARG A 174 6.92 9.51 27.67
CA ARG A 174 7.37 8.35 26.89
C ARG A 174 7.93 8.79 25.55
N LEU A 175 9.16 8.40 25.29
CA LEU A 175 9.84 8.64 24.02
C LEU A 175 9.60 7.45 23.09
N THR A 176 9.25 7.77 21.84
CA THR A 176 9.23 6.80 20.74
C THR A 176 10.18 7.29 19.64
N LYS A 177 10.45 6.47 18.62
CA LYS A 177 11.23 6.96 17.46
C LYS A 177 10.51 8.09 16.72
N TYR A 178 9.18 8.14 16.81
CA TYR A 178 8.33 9.05 16.07
C TYR A 178 7.69 10.15 16.91
N GLY A 179 7.98 10.29 18.21
CA GLY A 179 7.39 11.36 19.01
C GLY A 179 7.62 11.25 20.51
N LEU A 180 7.03 12.21 21.22
CA LEU A 180 6.99 12.29 22.68
C LEU A 180 5.54 12.26 23.16
N GLU A 181 5.23 11.37 24.09
CA GLU A 181 3.94 11.30 24.77
C GLU A 181 4.06 11.95 26.15
N GLN A 182 3.07 12.76 26.54
CA GLN A 182 2.92 13.27 27.90
C GLN A 182 1.68 12.63 28.51
N ASP A 183 1.86 11.97 29.65
CA ASP A 183 0.75 11.35 30.40
C ASP A 183 0.66 11.92 31.80
N VAL A 184 -0.55 12.32 32.19
CA VAL A 184 -0.90 12.53 33.59
C VAL A 184 -1.64 11.30 34.11
N ILE A 185 -1.06 10.64 35.10
CA ILE A 185 -1.62 9.45 35.74
C ILE A 185 -2.14 9.84 37.12
N LEU A 186 -3.46 9.99 37.24
CA LEU A 186 -4.11 10.24 38.52
C LEU A 186 -4.10 8.98 39.37
N THR A 187 -3.61 9.07 40.60
CA THR A 187 -3.51 7.95 41.54
C THR A 187 -4.41 8.10 42.77
N GLU A 188 -5.09 9.24 42.89
CA GLU A 188 -6.17 9.46 43.86
C GLU A 188 -7.37 10.14 43.21
N GLN A 189 -8.53 10.07 43.86
CA GLN A 189 -9.75 10.72 43.38
C GLN A 189 -9.61 12.26 43.43
N PRO A 190 -9.83 12.98 42.30
CA PRO A 190 -9.92 14.44 42.34
C PRO A 190 -11.19 14.87 43.11
N PRO A 191 -11.22 16.08 43.70
CA PRO A 191 -12.42 16.61 44.35
C PRO A 191 -13.59 16.68 43.35
N ALA A 192 -14.82 16.50 43.83
CA ALA A 192 -15.98 16.50 42.94
C ALA A 192 -16.21 17.90 42.34
N PRO A 193 -16.63 18.05 41.07
CA PRO A 193 -16.96 19.36 40.49
C PRO A 193 -17.95 20.17 41.35
N GLU A 194 -18.87 19.50 42.03
CA GLU A 194 -19.86 20.10 42.93
C GLU A 194 -19.23 20.81 44.14
N ASP A 195 -18.04 20.40 44.58
CA ASP A 195 -17.29 21.06 45.66
C ASP A 195 -16.94 22.52 45.33
N TYR A 196 -16.94 22.86 44.04
CA TYR A 196 -16.62 24.19 43.51
C TYR A 196 -17.85 24.89 42.89
N GLY A 197 -19.03 24.29 43.02
CA GLY A 197 -20.28 24.81 42.42
C GLY A 197 -20.36 24.62 40.90
N LEU A 198 -19.70 23.59 40.36
CA LEU A 198 -19.76 23.18 38.97
C LEU A 198 -20.64 21.92 38.82
N SER A 199 -21.10 21.62 37.59
CA SER A 199 -21.90 20.43 37.29
C SER A 199 -21.03 19.28 36.77
N SER A 200 -21.10 18.09 37.39
CA SER A 200 -20.46 16.87 36.84
C SER A 200 -20.93 16.49 35.43
N GLU A 201 -22.13 16.92 35.00
CA GLU A 201 -22.65 16.63 33.65
C GLU A 201 -21.88 17.39 32.56
N PHE A 202 -21.42 18.61 32.86
CA PHE A 202 -20.81 19.52 31.90
C PHE A 202 -19.34 19.83 32.19
N ALA A 203 -18.82 19.36 33.33
CA ALA A 203 -17.43 19.54 33.73
C ALA A 203 -16.47 18.74 32.85
N GLN A 204 -15.43 19.42 32.38
CA GLN A 204 -14.24 18.85 31.77
C GLN A 204 -13.11 18.88 32.78
N LEU A 205 -12.48 17.74 33.06
CA LEU A 205 -11.19 17.69 33.73
C LEU A 205 -10.13 18.19 32.73
N GLN A 206 -9.26 19.10 33.18
CA GLN A 206 -8.26 19.76 32.33
C GLN A 206 -6.85 19.48 32.83
N ILE A 207 -5.95 19.06 31.93
CA ILE A 207 -4.50 19.26 32.11
C ILE A 207 -4.13 20.58 31.44
N ILE A 208 -3.32 21.37 32.14
CA ILE A 208 -2.93 22.71 31.69
C ILE A 208 -1.42 22.73 31.45
N THR A 209 -0.99 22.78 30.18
CA THR A 209 0.43 22.86 29.79
C THR A 209 0.71 24.19 29.13
N GLU A 210 1.68 24.94 29.65
CA GLU A 210 2.12 26.20 29.04
C GLU A 210 3.23 25.93 28.01
N PHE A 211 3.13 26.59 26.85
CA PHE A 211 4.16 26.62 25.83
C PHE A 211 4.80 28.02 25.78
N VAL A 212 5.99 28.15 26.33
CA VAL A 212 6.71 29.43 26.43
C VAL A 212 7.53 29.76 25.18
N LYS A 213 7.87 28.75 24.37
CA LYS A 213 8.44 28.93 23.03
C LYS A 213 7.85 27.89 22.09
N HIS A 214 7.33 28.37 20.96
CA HIS A 214 6.76 27.53 19.91
C HIS A 214 6.77 28.30 18.57
N PRO A 215 6.90 27.65 17.42
CA PRO A 215 6.51 28.26 16.16
C PRO A 215 4.98 28.43 16.11
N LYS A 216 4.48 29.30 15.23
CA LYS A 216 3.03 29.50 15.10
C LYS A 216 2.38 28.22 14.53
N PRO A 217 1.46 27.55 15.25
CA PRO A 217 0.79 26.38 14.72
C PRO A 217 -0.34 26.76 13.74
N ALA A 218 -0.69 25.82 12.86
CA ALA A 218 -2.01 25.79 12.24
C ALA A 218 -2.96 24.98 13.14
N LEU A 219 -4.19 25.47 13.33
CA LEU A 219 -5.19 24.84 14.17
C LEU A 219 -6.32 24.32 13.30
N ASN A 220 -6.59 23.03 13.39
CA ASN A 220 -7.67 22.36 12.69
C ASN A 220 -8.68 21.84 13.71
N ALA A 221 -9.65 22.70 14.03
CA ALA A 221 -10.70 22.39 15.01
C ALA A 221 -11.74 21.42 14.44
N ARG A 222 -12.05 20.39 15.21
CA ARG A 222 -13.13 19.45 14.90
C ARG A 222 -14.15 19.41 16.02
N VAL A 223 -15.42 19.23 15.66
CA VAL A 223 -16.50 19.02 16.64
C VAL A 223 -16.49 17.57 17.11
N LEU A 224 -16.19 17.35 18.38
CA LEU A 224 -16.25 16.05 19.05
C LEU A 224 -17.68 15.67 19.45
N SER A 225 -18.41 16.61 20.03
CA SER A 225 -19.82 16.43 20.34
C SER A 225 -20.56 17.73 20.11
N LYS A 226 -21.80 17.61 19.63
CA LYS A 226 -22.65 18.75 19.30
C LYS A 226 -23.92 18.68 20.13
N GLU A 227 -24.26 19.77 20.83
CA GLU A 227 -25.57 19.88 21.47
C GLU A 227 -26.63 20.15 20.40
N VAL A 228 -27.57 19.20 20.26
CA VAL A 228 -28.61 19.18 19.24
C VAL A 228 -29.93 19.76 19.73
N ASP A 229 -30.16 19.79 21.06
CA ASP A 229 -31.33 20.43 21.65
C ASP A 229 -31.17 21.97 21.54
N PRO A 230 -32.05 22.67 20.79
CA PRO A 230 -31.91 24.11 20.57
C PRO A 230 -32.02 24.94 21.84
N GLU A 231 -32.77 24.48 22.85
CA GLU A 231 -32.95 25.22 24.10
C GLU A 231 -31.78 24.98 25.05
N LYS A 232 -31.27 23.75 25.15
CA LYS A 232 -30.00 23.48 25.87
C LYS A 232 -28.84 24.22 25.24
N ARG A 233 -28.74 24.23 23.91
CA ARG A 233 -27.68 24.93 23.18
C ARG A 233 -27.60 26.42 23.53
N LYS A 234 -28.73 27.10 23.67
CA LYS A 234 -28.78 28.53 24.07
C LYS A 234 -28.37 28.76 25.53
N ALA A 235 -28.54 27.75 26.38
CA ALA A 235 -28.25 27.84 27.81
C ALA A 235 -26.78 27.51 28.16
N LEU A 236 -26.07 26.77 27.31
CA LEU A 236 -24.66 26.42 27.51
C LEU A 236 -23.73 27.54 27.03
N ALA A 237 -22.70 27.84 27.83
CA ALA A 237 -21.63 28.76 27.42
C ALA A 237 -20.80 28.19 26.25
N GLU A 238 -20.46 26.89 26.32
CA GLU A 238 -19.79 26.15 25.25
C GLU A 238 -20.61 24.90 24.88
N PRO A 239 -21.54 25.01 23.91
CA PRO A 239 -22.47 23.91 23.60
C PRO A 239 -21.81 22.73 22.90
N ASP A 240 -20.74 22.96 22.15
CA ASP A 240 -20.06 21.93 21.34
C ASP A 240 -18.69 21.64 21.95
N VAL A 241 -18.29 20.37 22.03
CA VAL A 241 -16.92 20.02 22.42
C VAL A 241 -16.08 20.10 21.15
N LEU A 242 -15.04 20.92 21.14
CA LEU A 242 -14.11 21.05 20.03
C LEU A 242 -12.77 20.40 20.40
N ASP A 243 -12.09 19.85 19.40
CA ASP A 243 -10.75 19.28 19.51
C ASP A 243 -9.88 19.82 18.40
N ASP A 244 -8.85 20.56 18.78
CA ASP A 244 -7.87 21.13 17.87
C ASP A 244 -6.80 20.08 17.54
N THR A 245 -6.67 19.73 16.26
CA THR A 245 -5.37 19.21 15.80
C THR A 245 -4.43 20.40 15.62
N ILE A 246 -3.25 20.32 16.25
CA ILE A 246 -2.28 21.42 16.32
C ILE A 246 -1.08 21.04 15.47
N ASP A 247 -0.95 21.70 14.32
CA ASP A 247 0.06 21.39 13.31
C ASP A 247 1.24 22.37 13.41
N PHE A 248 2.39 21.84 13.81
CA PHE A 248 3.69 22.48 13.61
C PHE A 248 4.34 21.92 12.33
N PRO A 249 5.44 22.51 11.82
CA PRO A 249 5.95 22.15 10.49
C PRO A 249 6.30 20.65 10.30
N THR A 250 6.80 20.00 11.35
CA THR A 250 7.25 18.59 11.32
C THR A 250 6.70 17.74 12.48
N ILE A 251 5.91 18.35 13.37
CA ILE A 251 5.25 17.69 14.49
C ILE A 251 3.79 18.11 14.56
N GLN A 252 2.93 17.15 14.85
CA GLN A 252 1.52 17.38 15.13
C GLN A 252 1.22 16.97 16.58
N ILE A 253 0.47 17.80 17.30
CA ILE A 253 -0.21 17.38 18.53
C ILE A 253 -1.66 17.09 18.14
N GLY A 254 -2.01 15.81 18.20
CA GLY A 254 -3.35 15.33 17.90
C GLY A 254 -4.16 15.06 19.16
N SER A 255 -5.36 14.55 18.95
CA SER A 255 -6.26 14.08 20.00
C SER A 255 -5.60 13.03 20.89
N GLY A 256 -5.91 13.07 22.18
CA GLY A 256 -5.46 12.07 23.15
C GLY A 256 -6.60 11.16 23.62
N ARG A 257 -6.28 10.24 24.52
CA ARG A 257 -7.22 9.34 25.17
C ARG A 257 -6.96 9.22 26.67
N ALA A 258 -8.04 8.98 27.39
CA ALA A 258 -8.03 8.75 28.82
C ALA A 258 -8.55 7.36 29.16
N PHE A 259 -7.84 6.64 30.02
CA PHE A 259 -8.13 5.23 30.33
C PHE A 259 -7.61 4.83 31.71
N ALA A 260 -8.13 3.73 32.26
CA ALA A 260 -7.75 3.23 33.58
C ALA A 260 -6.62 2.19 33.50
N LEU A 261 -5.57 2.32 34.31
CA LEU A 261 -4.57 1.27 34.51
C LEU A 261 -5.12 0.17 35.43
N SER A 262 -4.78 -1.08 35.12
CA SER A 262 -5.08 -2.24 35.99
C SER A 262 -3.93 -3.25 36.00
N GLU A 263 -3.84 -4.06 37.07
CA GLU A 263 -2.81 -5.11 37.21
C GLU A 263 -2.87 -6.17 36.10
N GLU A 264 -4.04 -6.38 35.48
CA GLU A 264 -4.26 -7.36 34.40
C GLU A 264 -4.03 -6.78 32.99
N GLN A 265 -4.08 -5.45 32.83
CA GLN A 265 -3.87 -4.74 31.56
C GLN A 265 -3.07 -3.44 31.78
N PRO A 266 -1.73 -3.51 31.77
CA PRO A 266 -0.86 -2.33 31.89
C PRO A 266 -0.77 -1.49 30.60
N GLU A 267 -1.13 -2.03 29.43
CA GLU A 267 -1.29 -1.30 28.17
C GLU A 267 -2.70 -1.60 27.59
N ILE A 268 -3.51 -0.55 27.39
CA ILE A 268 -4.87 -0.66 26.85
C ILE A 268 -4.86 -0.44 25.33
N ASP A 269 -5.68 -1.21 24.59
CA ASP A 269 -5.95 -0.96 23.16
C ASP A 269 -6.36 0.51 23.02
N PRO A 270 -5.63 1.33 22.22
CA PRO A 270 -5.94 2.74 22.07
C PRO A 270 -7.41 2.97 21.70
N GLY A 271 -8.15 2.01 21.14
CA GLY A 271 -9.60 2.12 20.91
C GLY A 271 -10.54 2.07 22.13
N GLN A 272 -10.07 1.85 23.37
CA GLN A 272 -10.94 1.64 24.55
C GLN A 272 -11.02 2.81 25.57
N GLY A 273 -10.24 3.89 25.40
CA GLY A 273 -10.32 5.09 26.24
C GLY A 273 -11.39 6.13 25.85
N VAL A 274 -11.63 7.10 26.73
CA VAL A 274 -12.43 8.32 26.52
C VAL A 274 -11.59 9.34 25.74
N ALA A 275 -12.18 10.08 24.80
CA ALA A 275 -11.44 11.08 24.03
C ALA A 275 -10.98 12.26 24.90
N VAL A 276 -9.76 12.74 24.66
CA VAL A 276 -9.19 13.92 25.32
C VAL A 276 -9.04 15.02 24.27
N ALA A 277 -9.94 16.00 24.34
CA ALA A 277 -10.00 17.14 23.45
C ALA A 277 -8.83 18.11 23.71
N LYS A 278 -8.28 18.68 22.66
CA LYS A 278 -7.22 19.70 22.75
C LYS A 278 -7.80 21.07 22.47
N SER A 279 -7.42 22.05 23.28
CA SER A 279 -7.72 23.45 23.02
C SER A 279 -6.46 24.31 23.17
N TRP A 280 -6.02 24.92 22.07
CA TRP A 280 -4.84 25.78 22.05
C TRP A 280 -5.24 27.26 22.18
N GLN A 281 -4.90 27.90 23.31
CA GLN A 281 -5.37 29.24 23.63
C GLN A 281 -4.25 30.17 24.11
N THR A 282 -4.42 31.47 23.86
CA THR A 282 -3.61 32.52 24.48
C THR A 282 -4.44 33.23 25.56
N ILE A 283 -4.05 33.08 26.82
CA ILE A 283 -4.72 33.68 27.97
C ILE A 283 -3.72 34.57 28.70
N GLU A 284 -4.05 35.86 28.87
CA GLU A 284 -3.20 36.82 29.58
C GLU A 284 -1.76 36.91 29.02
N GLY A 285 -1.60 36.69 27.71
CA GLY A 285 -0.31 36.69 27.01
C GLY A 285 0.50 35.39 27.11
N ARG A 286 -0.04 34.36 27.78
CA ARG A 286 0.55 33.02 27.89
C ARG A 286 -0.12 32.07 26.92
N THR A 287 0.64 31.26 26.19
CA THR A 287 0.09 30.24 25.30
C THR A 287 -0.04 28.91 26.03
N VAL A 288 -1.23 28.33 26.03
CA VAL A 288 -1.58 27.17 26.84
C VAL A 288 -2.32 26.14 25.99
N LEU A 289 -1.94 24.88 26.16
CA LEU A 289 -2.69 23.71 25.72
C LEU A 289 -3.55 23.23 26.89
N PHE A 290 -4.87 23.19 26.68
CA PHE A 290 -5.79 22.47 27.56
C PHE A 290 -6.05 21.08 26.97
N GLU A 291 -5.87 20.07 27.79
CA GLU A 291 -6.29 18.71 27.50
C GLU A 291 -7.55 18.41 28.30
N GLU A 292 -8.69 18.31 27.61
CA GLU A 292 -10.01 18.32 28.21
C GLU A 292 -10.69 16.97 28.05
N VAL A 293 -11.14 16.40 29.16
CA VAL A 293 -11.84 15.12 29.15
C VAL A 293 -13.10 15.20 30.00
N SER A 294 -14.19 14.61 29.49
CA SER A 294 -15.48 14.61 30.17
C SER A 294 -15.37 13.94 31.54
N TYR A 295 -15.65 14.70 32.61
CA TYR A 295 -15.65 14.16 33.97
C TYR A 295 -16.70 13.06 34.12
N GLY A 296 -17.89 13.25 33.53
CA GLY A 296 -18.98 12.27 33.57
C GLY A 296 -18.58 10.92 32.96
N GLU A 297 -17.84 10.93 31.85
CA GLU A 297 -17.37 9.70 31.18
C GLU A 297 -16.22 9.03 31.94
N LEU A 298 -15.34 9.82 32.59
CA LEU A 298 -14.25 9.28 33.42
C LEU A 298 -14.66 8.86 34.83
N LYS A 299 -15.78 9.35 35.34
CA LYS A 299 -16.23 9.11 36.72
C LYS A 299 -16.15 7.64 37.16
N PRO A 300 -16.60 6.64 36.35
CA PRO A 300 -16.51 5.23 36.75
C PRO A 300 -15.07 4.72 36.92
N ALA A 301 -14.10 5.31 36.21
CA ALA A 301 -12.69 5.00 36.35
C ALA A 301 -12.09 5.71 37.56
N LEU A 302 -12.44 6.99 37.76
CA LEU A 302 -11.98 7.80 38.89
C LEU A 302 -12.44 7.22 40.24
N GLU A 303 -13.69 6.76 40.35
CA GLU A 303 -14.25 6.18 41.58
C GLU A 303 -13.52 4.90 42.06
N LYS A 304 -12.73 4.26 41.19
CA LYS A 304 -11.88 3.11 41.54
C LYS A 304 -10.55 3.50 42.19
N LEU A 305 -10.17 4.76 42.13
CA LEU A 305 -8.96 5.27 42.77
C LEU A 305 -9.16 5.42 44.29
N PRO A 306 -8.08 5.39 45.09
CA PRO A 306 -8.12 5.73 46.51
C PRO A 306 -8.81 7.08 46.76
N ALA A 307 -9.76 7.09 47.69
CA ALA A 307 -10.37 8.33 48.15
C ALA A 307 -9.34 9.17 48.93
N ARG A 308 -9.41 10.49 48.74
CA ARG A 308 -8.54 11.43 49.46
C ARG A 308 -8.78 11.31 50.97
N PRO A 309 -7.72 11.17 51.81
CA PRO A 309 -7.89 11.26 53.25
C PRO A 309 -8.51 12.61 53.60
N GLN A 310 -9.60 12.64 54.37
CA GLN A 310 -10.15 13.88 54.91
C GLN A 310 -9.09 14.52 55.81
N ALA A 311 -8.30 15.44 55.27
CA ALA A 311 -7.52 16.35 56.08
C ALA A 311 -8.50 17.17 56.92
N ASN A 312 -8.29 17.25 58.23
CA ASN A 312 -8.96 18.21 59.10
C ASN A 312 -8.53 19.63 58.68
N VAL A 313 -9.19 20.19 57.65
CA VAL A 313 -8.92 21.54 57.18
C VAL A 313 -9.65 22.52 58.09
N GLY A 314 -8.94 23.03 59.08
CA GLY A 314 -9.34 24.25 59.76
C GLY A 314 -9.48 25.40 58.75
N GLY A 315 -10.71 25.86 58.52
CA GLY A 315 -11.06 27.23 58.16
C GLY A 315 -10.49 27.88 56.89
N LYS A 316 -9.82 27.18 55.97
CA LYS A 316 -9.43 27.78 54.67
C LYS A 316 -10.61 27.71 53.69
N ARG A 317 -11.07 28.88 53.20
CA ARG A 317 -12.10 28.99 52.16
C ARG A 317 -11.70 28.16 50.93
N LYS A 318 -12.58 27.28 50.46
CA LYS A 318 -12.41 26.59 49.16
C LYS A 318 -12.28 27.65 48.04
N PRO A 319 -11.39 27.48 47.05
CA PRO A 319 -11.30 28.40 45.94
C PRO A 319 -12.64 28.47 45.20
N VAL A 320 -13.08 29.67 44.84
CA VAL A 320 -14.33 29.92 44.12
C VAL A 320 -14.04 29.83 42.62
N ALA A 321 -14.89 29.14 41.86
CA ALA A 321 -14.74 29.05 40.41
C ALA A 321 -14.77 30.45 39.75
N SER A 322 -13.80 30.71 38.88
CA SER A 322 -13.63 31.94 38.12
C SER A 322 -14.61 32.00 36.95
N LEU A 323 -15.02 33.20 36.55
CA LEU A 323 -15.81 33.46 35.34
C LEU A 323 -14.99 33.42 34.04
N LYS A 324 -13.68 33.21 34.14
CA LYS A 324 -12.74 33.04 33.03
C LYS A 324 -11.91 31.77 33.27
N ARG A 325 -11.40 31.15 32.20
CA ARG A 325 -10.44 30.03 32.30
C ARG A 325 -9.29 30.42 33.23
N ALA A 326 -9.13 29.67 34.32
CA ALA A 326 -8.18 29.98 35.38
C ALA A 326 -6.84 29.29 35.09
N LEU A 327 -5.74 30.06 35.11
CA LEU A 327 -4.39 29.50 35.03
C LEU A 327 -3.80 29.37 36.45
N PRO A 328 -3.15 28.23 36.77
CA PRO A 328 -2.41 28.08 38.02
C PRO A 328 -1.32 29.16 38.18
N GLN A 329 -1.16 29.69 39.40
CA GLN A 329 -0.07 30.62 39.76
C GLN A 329 1.11 29.83 40.35
N VAL A 330 1.72 28.96 39.55
CA VAL A 330 2.81 28.08 39.99
C VAL A 330 4.11 28.88 40.16
N ARG A 331 4.83 28.64 41.25
CA ARG A 331 6.21 29.10 41.43
C ARG A 331 7.17 28.05 40.87
N LEU A 332 7.45 28.15 39.58
CA LEU A 332 8.40 27.29 38.91
C LEU A 332 9.80 27.45 39.52
N ALA A 333 10.48 26.34 39.74
CA ALA A 333 11.87 26.31 40.15
C ALA A 333 12.77 26.77 38.99
N LYS A 334 13.90 27.41 39.33
CA LYS A 334 14.95 27.69 38.35
C LYS A 334 15.67 26.39 37.98
N LYS A 335 16.19 26.32 36.76
CA LYS A 335 17.06 25.23 36.30
C LYS A 335 18.22 25.03 37.26
N ASP A 336 18.35 23.81 37.79
CA ASP A 336 19.38 23.42 38.75
C ASP A 336 20.17 22.22 38.23
N THR A 337 21.45 22.42 37.96
CA THR A 337 22.34 21.37 37.44
C THR A 337 22.83 20.40 38.52
N ALA A 338 22.57 20.68 39.80
CA ALA A 338 22.91 19.80 40.90
C ALA A 338 21.88 18.68 41.12
N LYS A 339 20.63 18.87 40.69
CA LYS A 339 19.60 17.80 40.66
C LYS A 339 19.92 16.81 39.54
N VAL A 340 19.70 15.52 39.79
CA VAL A 340 20.01 14.44 38.83
C VAL A 340 18.79 13.54 38.68
N ILE A 341 18.50 13.10 37.45
CA ILE A 341 17.50 12.06 37.19
C ILE A 341 17.97 10.78 37.88
N GLN A 342 17.10 10.18 38.68
CA GLN A 342 17.42 8.92 39.36
C GLN A 342 17.38 7.76 38.35
N VAL A 343 18.46 6.97 38.30
CA VAL A 343 18.49 5.70 37.56
C VAL A 343 18.06 4.60 38.53
N ALA A 344 16.75 4.41 38.65
CA ALA A 344 16.12 3.40 39.48
C ALA A 344 14.98 2.74 38.69
N GLU A 345 14.44 1.60 39.16
CA GLU A 345 13.32 0.95 38.50
C GLU A 345 12.06 1.83 38.58
N ALA A 346 11.84 2.68 37.58
CA ALA A 346 10.64 3.51 37.49
C ALA A 346 9.44 2.61 37.24
N ARG A 347 8.64 2.37 38.29
CA ARG A 347 7.41 1.57 38.18
C ARG A 347 6.21 2.48 38.03
N LEU A 348 5.40 2.22 37.00
CA LEU A 348 4.09 2.85 36.87
C LEU A 348 3.23 2.49 38.10
N PRO A 349 2.32 3.38 38.52
CA PRO A 349 1.32 3.02 39.51
C PRO A 349 0.48 1.81 39.06
N ASN A 350 0.31 0.81 39.92
CA ASN A 350 -0.51 -0.38 39.61
C ASN A 350 -1.99 -0.07 39.30
N LYS A 351 -2.46 1.09 39.76
CA LYS A 351 -3.80 1.63 39.51
C LYS A 351 -3.68 3.12 39.25
N GLY A 352 -4.38 3.61 38.23
CA GLY A 352 -4.40 5.02 37.89
C GLY A 352 -5.38 5.32 36.77
N VAL A 353 -5.71 6.60 36.56
CA VAL A 353 -6.40 7.06 35.36
C VAL A 353 -5.43 7.93 34.57
N VAL A 354 -5.11 7.49 33.36
CA VAL A 354 -4.22 8.18 32.42
C VAL A 354 -5.04 9.18 31.63
N VAL A 355 -4.50 10.37 31.39
CA VAL A 355 -4.97 11.35 30.42
C VAL A 355 -3.73 11.79 29.64
N ASP A 356 -3.75 11.64 28.31
CA ASP A 356 -2.58 11.82 27.47
C ASP A 356 -2.72 12.87 26.35
N TYR A 357 -1.58 13.30 25.83
CA TYR A 357 -1.42 13.72 24.43
C TYR A 357 -0.14 13.16 23.82
N GLN A 358 -0.12 13.12 22.48
CA GLN A 358 1.05 12.70 21.72
C GLN A 358 1.50 13.82 20.78
N ALA A 359 2.78 14.19 20.85
CA ALA A 359 3.46 15.01 19.86
C ALA A 359 4.23 14.10 18.90
N THR A 360 3.70 13.88 17.70
CA THR A 360 4.26 12.93 16.73
C THR A 360 4.85 13.61 15.52
N LEU A 361 5.97 13.08 15.04
CA LEU A 361 6.53 13.36 13.73
C LEU A 361 5.47 13.10 12.66
N VAL A 362 5.29 14.08 11.81
CA VAL A 362 4.42 14.00 10.65
C VAL A 362 5.19 14.44 9.42
N ASP A 363 4.97 13.72 8.32
CA ASP A 363 5.36 14.19 7.00
C ASP A 363 4.16 14.89 6.37
N SER A 364 4.23 16.22 6.27
CA SER A 364 3.20 17.05 5.64
C SER A 364 3.19 16.95 4.12
N THR A 365 4.20 16.30 3.53
CA THR A 365 4.22 15.97 2.12
C THR A 365 3.40 14.71 1.82
N GLY A 366 2.89 14.61 0.60
CA GLY A 366 2.16 13.41 0.17
C GLY A 366 3.11 12.22 0.00
N PHE A 367 2.64 11.02 0.31
CA PHE A 367 3.39 9.78 0.14
C PHE A 367 2.75 8.90 -0.92
N THR A 368 3.56 8.35 -1.84
CA THR A 368 3.08 7.42 -2.87
C THR A 368 3.68 6.05 -2.63
N PHE A 369 2.84 5.08 -2.31
CA PHE A 369 3.23 3.67 -2.39
C PHE A 369 3.29 3.27 -3.86
N ARG A 370 4.49 2.98 -4.33
CA ARG A 370 4.78 2.72 -5.75
C ARG A 370 4.47 1.28 -6.13
N ALA A 371 4.05 1.06 -7.36
CA ALA A 371 3.73 -0.28 -7.88
C ALA A 371 4.96 -1.15 -8.18
N ASP A 372 6.14 -0.55 -8.41
CA ASP A 372 7.39 -1.25 -8.69
C ASP A 372 8.28 -1.43 -7.46
N THR A 373 7.72 -1.24 -6.26
CA THR A 373 8.46 -1.33 -4.99
C THR A 373 7.73 -2.23 -4.00
N THR A 374 8.48 -3.12 -3.35
CA THR A 374 8.01 -3.86 -2.17
C THR A 374 8.42 -3.07 -0.93
N TYR A 375 7.45 -2.77 -0.06
CA TYR A 375 7.69 -2.07 1.19
C TYR A 375 7.65 -3.06 2.35
N ARG A 376 8.63 -3.00 3.25
CA ARG A 376 8.63 -3.73 4.52
C ARG A 376 8.34 -2.75 5.66
N VAL A 377 7.19 -2.87 6.29
CA VAL A 377 6.77 -2.03 7.42
C VAL A 377 7.24 -2.68 8.72
N THR A 378 8.20 -2.04 9.40
CA THR A 378 8.82 -2.58 10.63
C THR A 378 8.32 -1.92 11.91
N GLY A 379 7.53 -0.86 11.79
CA GLY A 379 6.92 -0.11 12.89
C GLY A 379 5.89 0.88 12.36
N THR A 380 5.53 1.88 13.15
CA THR A 380 4.49 2.86 12.79
C THR A 380 4.95 3.74 11.64
N VAL A 381 4.11 3.89 10.62
CA VAL A 381 4.31 4.84 9.49
C VAL A 381 3.19 5.89 9.53
N ASN A 382 3.52 7.10 9.98
CA ASN A 382 2.61 8.24 10.04
C ASN A 382 2.66 9.07 8.76
N LEU A 383 1.55 9.11 8.02
CA LEU A 383 1.39 9.88 6.79
C LEU A 383 0.34 10.97 7.02
N SER A 384 0.71 12.25 6.87
CA SER A 384 -0.22 13.37 7.10
C SER A 384 -0.65 14.10 5.84
N GLY A 385 0.17 14.09 4.79
CA GLY A 385 -0.23 14.50 3.45
C GLY A 385 -1.16 13.51 2.74
N THR A 386 -1.45 13.77 1.46
CA THR A 386 -2.22 12.83 0.63
C THR A 386 -1.44 11.54 0.43
N THR A 387 -2.05 10.41 0.77
CA THR A 387 -1.48 9.08 0.54
C THR A 387 -2.00 8.53 -0.78
N THR A 388 -1.11 8.27 -1.74
CA THR A 388 -1.46 7.62 -3.01
C THR A 388 -1.06 6.15 -2.95
N ILE A 389 -2.01 5.25 -3.22
CA ILE A 389 -1.77 3.82 -3.37
C ILE A 389 -1.89 3.50 -4.85
N GLU A 390 -0.77 3.22 -5.51
CA GLU A 390 -0.78 2.84 -6.92
C GLU A 390 -1.26 1.41 -7.13
N ALA A 391 -1.83 1.14 -8.32
CA ALA A 391 -2.16 -0.22 -8.74
C ALA A 391 -0.91 -1.11 -8.77
N GLY A 392 -0.94 -2.21 -8.02
CA GLY A 392 0.13 -3.21 -8.02
C GLY A 392 1.13 -3.06 -6.86
N THR A 393 0.92 -2.13 -5.95
CA THR A 393 1.72 -1.96 -4.73
C THR A 393 1.71 -3.21 -3.83
N VAL A 394 2.84 -3.50 -3.19
CA VAL A 394 2.97 -4.57 -2.18
C VAL A 394 3.59 -4.05 -0.89
N LEU A 395 2.86 -4.18 0.23
CA LEU A 395 3.32 -3.91 1.59
C LEU A 395 3.41 -5.22 2.37
N LYS A 396 4.52 -5.38 3.08
CA LYS A 396 4.81 -6.53 3.93
C LYS A 396 5.09 -6.10 5.35
N TYR A 397 4.40 -6.67 6.32
CA TYR A 397 4.49 -6.26 7.72
C TYR A 397 5.32 -7.24 8.52
N ASP A 398 6.07 -6.73 9.50
CA ASP A 398 6.71 -7.55 10.53
C ASP A 398 5.67 -8.01 11.57
N ALA A 399 5.94 -9.13 12.25
CA ALA A 399 5.08 -9.67 13.32
C ALA A 399 5.32 -8.93 14.65
N VAL A 400 5.10 -7.62 14.65
CA VAL A 400 5.23 -6.74 15.82
C VAL A 400 3.98 -5.87 15.94
N SER A 401 3.57 -5.55 17.16
CA SER A 401 2.34 -4.79 17.42
C SER A 401 2.36 -3.37 16.86
N THR A 402 3.53 -2.81 16.58
CA THR A 402 3.71 -1.44 16.08
C THR A 402 3.75 -1.35 14.56
N ALA A 403 3.86 -2.46 13.82
CA ALA A 403 3.90 -2.42 12.36
C ALA A 403 2.52 -2.05 11.81
N MET A 404 2.36 -0.79 11.37
CA MET A 404 1.11 -0.26 10.84
C MET A 404 1.34 0.98 9.97
N VAL A 405 0.40 1.28 9.08
CA VAL A 405 0.37 2.55 8.33
C VAL A 405 -0.82 3.38 8.80
N ILE A 406 -0.56 4.62 9.21
CA ILE A 406 -1.57 5.57 9.67
C ILE A 406 -1.70 6.69 8.64
N CYS A 407 -2.86 6.77 8.01
CA CYS A 407 -3.21 7.82 7.06
C CYS A 407 -4.06 8.89 7.76
N ASN A 408 -3.43 10.00 8.14
CA ASN A 408 -4.11 11.17 8.70
C ASN A 408 -4.71 12.05 7.59
N GLY A 409 -4.08 12.08 6.41
CA GLY A 409 -4.58 12.79 5.23
C GLY A 409 -5.52 11.97 4.34
N PRO A 410 -6.02 12.56 3.24
CA PRO A 410 -6.81 11.85 2.23
C PRO A 410 -6.04 10.69 1.60
N ILE A 411 -6.76 9.66 1.16
CA ILE A 411 -6.20 8.52 0.43
C ILE A 411 -6.70 8.54 -1.01
N ILE A 412 -5.79 8.50 -1.97
CA ILE A 412 -6.09 8.27 -3.39
C ILE A 412 -5.76 6.81 -3.69
N CYS A 413 -6.79 5.99 -3.85
CA CYS A 413 -6.66 4.60 -4.28
C CYS A 413 -6.69 4.55 -5.81
N GLN A 414 -5.58 4.19 -6.46
CA GLN A 414 -5.47 4.08 -7.92
C GLN A 414 -5.41 2.63 -8.38
N THR A 415 -5.75 1.69 -7.51
CA THR A 415 -5.79 0.26 -7.78
C THR A 415 -6.83 -0.06 -8.86
N THR A 416 -6.69 -1.20 -9.51
CA THR A 416 -7.64 -1.63 -10.55
C THR A 416 -7.80 -3.13 -10.51
N SER A 417 -8.89 -3.63 -11.11
CA SER A 417 -9.03 -5.04 -11.43
C SER A 417 -7.76 -5.57 -12.13
N TYR A 418 -7.31 -6.77 -11.73
CA TYR A 418 -6.03 -7.39 -12.11
C TYR A 418 -4.76 -6.67 -11.68
N ARG A 419 -4.83 -5.55 -10.97
CA ARG A 419 -3.65 -4.87 -10.43
C ARG A 419 -3.96 -4.25 -9.05
N PRO A 420 -4.29 -5.09 -8.06
CA PRO A 420 -4.68 -4.67 -6.73
C PRO A 420 -3.48 -4.17 -5.91
N ALA A 421 -3.74 -3.51 -4.78
CA ALA A 421 -2.73 -3.32 -3.74
C ALA A 421 -2.77 -4.48 -2.73
N ILE A 422 -1.61 -4.99 -2.35
CA ILE A 422 -1.48 -6.19 -1.51
C ILE A 422 -0.76 -5.86 -0.21
N PHE A 423 -1.40 -6.19 0.91
CA PHE A 423 -0.90 -6.02 2.28
C PHE A 423 -0.78 -7.40 2.91
N THR A 424 0.43 -7.85 3.23
CA THR A 424 0.67 -9.23 3.66
C THR A 424 1.80 -9.30 4.67
N SER A 425 2.14 -10.51 5.10
CA SER A 425 3.25 -10.79 6.00
C SER A 425 4.62 -10.59 5.33
N LYS A 426 5.66 -10.22 6.08
CA LYS A 426 7.06 -10.33 5.64
C LYS A 426 7.45 -11.75 5.20
N ASP A 427 6.74 -12.76 5.72
CA ASP A 427 6.98 -14.18 5.46
C ASP A 427 6.25 -14.69 4.22
N ASP A 428 5.43 -13.86 3.58
CA ASP A 428 4.72 -14.22 2.36
C ASP A 428 5.66 -14.09 1.15
N ASN A 429 6.11 -15.22 0.61
CA ASN A 429 6.97 -15.26 -0.58
C ASN A 429 6.18 -15.47 -1.88
N SER A 430 4.84 -15.44 -1.84
CA SER A 430 3.98 -15.63 -3.01
C SER A 430 3.92 -14.41 -3.93
N VAL A 431 4.29 -13.23 -3.44
CA VAL A 431 4.19 -11.94 -4.16
C VAL A 431 5.29 -10.95 -3.76
N GLY A 432 5.63 -10.01 -4.64
CA GLY A 432 6.66 -8.99 -4.40
C GLY A 432 8.07 -9.56 -4.18
N GLU A 433 8.90 -8.83 -3.46
CA GLU A 433 10.26 -9.24 -3.08
C GLU A 433 10.26 -10.17 -1.86
N THR A 434 11.11 -11.19 -1.87
CA THR A 434 11.35 -12.01 -0.66
C THR A 434 12.18 -11.20 0.34
N ILE A 435 11.63 -10.99 1.53
CA ILE A 435 12.29 -10.25 2.61
C ILE A 435 13.35 -11.13 3.29
N SER A 436 14.50 -10.55 3.65
CA SER A 436 15.54 -11.27 4.41
C SER A 436 14.98 -11.79 5.74
N GLY A 437 15.28 -13.04 6.07
CA GLY A 437 14.71 -13.72 7.25
C GLY A 437 13.24 -14.10 7.11
N SER A 438 12.67 -14.09 5.90
CA SER A 438 11.34 -14.65 5.61
C SER A 438 11.31 -16.17 5.83
N THR A 439 10.26 -16.68 6.47
CA THR A 439 10.01 -18.13 6.59
C THR A 439 9.37 -18.74 5.35
N GLY A 440 8.80 -17.92 4.46
CA GLY A 440 8.08 -18.35 3.26
C GLY A 440 6.74 -19.05 3.51
N SER A 441 6.29 -19.08 4.77
CA SER A 441 5.04 -19.71 5.22
C SER A 441 4.48 -18.92 6.41
N PRO A 442 3.75 -17.82 6.18
CA PRO A 442 3.15 -17.05 7.25
C PRO A 442 2.19 -17.90 8.08
N THR A 443 2.07 -17.60 9.37
CA THR A 443 1.15 -18.27 10.28
C THR A 443 0.36 -17.26 11.09
N GLY A 444 -0.95 -17.52 11.24
CA GLY A 444 -1.87 -16.76 12.08
C GLY A 444 -2.01 -15.26 11.72
N PRO A 445 -2.94 -14.56 12.36
CA PRO A 445 -3.08 -13.12 12.21
C PRO A 445 -2.06 -12.39 13.09
N ASN A 446 -0.77 -12.49 12.77
CA ASN A 446 0.32 -11.99 13.63
C ASN A 446 0.97 -10.70 13.13
N TYR A 447 0.61 -10.25 11.93
CA TYR A 447 1.24 -9.14 11.24
C TYR A 447 0.29 -7.94 11.24
N ALA A 448 0.76 -6.71 11.03
CA ALA A 448 -0.09 -5.54 10.78
C ALA A 448 -1.23 -5.27 11.80
N ASN A 449 -1.05 -4.27 12.68
CA ASN A 449 -2.04 -3.93 13.71
C ASN A 449 -2.37 -2.44 13.77
N PRO A 450 -3.14 -1.89 12.80
CA PRO A 450 -3.71 -2.53 11.61
C PRO A 450 -2.80 -2.48 10.38
N ALA A 451 -3.21 -3.11 9.27
CA ALA A 451 -2.55 -2.89 7.97
C ALA A 451 -2.68 -1.43 7.53
N LEU A 452 -3.90 -0.89 7.51
CA LEU A 452 -4.16 0.54 7.30
C LEU A 452 -5.07 1.07 8.41
N GLN A 453 -4.64 2.16 9.06
CA GLN A 453 -5.47 2.98 9.92
C GLN A 453 -5.87 4.26 9.19
N ILE A 454 -7.16 4.45 8.99
CA ILE A 454 -7.75 5.58 8.27
C ILE A 454 -8.30 6.56 9.29
N LYS A 455 -7.78 7.80 9.28
CA LYS A 455 -8.27 8.91 10.10
C LYS A 455 -8.96 10.01 9.29
N SER A 456 -9.06 9.85 7.97
CA SER A 456 -9.77 10.75 7.06
C SER A 456 -11.17 10.26 6.70
N ILE A 457 -12.09 11.19 6.45
CA ILE A 457 -13.48 10.93 6.04
C ILE A 457 -13.60 10.73 4.51
N ASN A 458 -14.74 10.20 4.05
CA ASN A 458 -15.07 10.00 2.64
C ASN A 458 -14.05 9.14 1.85
N THR A 459 -13.40 8.20 2.52
CA THR A 459 -12.35 7.39 1.92
C THR A 459 -12.95 6.35 0.96
N GLN A 460 -12.48 6.32 -0.28
CA GLN A 460 -12.81 5.28 -1.27
C GLN A 460 -11.63 4.32 -1.41
N LEU A 461 -11.81 3.08 -0.99
CA LEU A 461 -10.82 2.01 -1.18
C LEU A 461 -11.40 0.93 -2.07
N HIS A 462 -10.61 0.44 -3.02
CA HIS A 462 -11.02 -0.66 -3.88
C HIS A 462 -9.85 -1.54 -4.32
N ASP A 463 -10.14 -2.73 -4.83
CA ASP A 463 -9.15 -3.67 -5.37
C ASP A 463 -7.98 -3.90 -4.37
N LEU A 464 -8.31 -4.25 -3.13
CA LEU A 464 -7.35 -4.50 -2.06
C LEU A 464 -7.26 -5.97 -1.68
N ARG A 465 -6.07 -6.43 -1.30
CA ARG A 465 -5.86 -7.75 -0.69
C ARG A 465 -5.12 -7.60 0.61
N ILE A 466 -5.68 -8.12 1.68
CA ILE A 466 -5.09 -8.04 3.01
C ILE A 466 -5.03 -9.45 3.58
N ALA A 467 -3.82 -9.88 3.95
CA ALA A 467 -3.57 -11.22 4.45
C ALA A 467 -2.79 -11.21 5.76
N TYR A 468 -3.14 -12.13 6.67
CA TYR A 468 -2.45 -12.37 7.95
C TYR A 468 -2.39 -11.17 8.91
N ALA A 469 -3.25 -10.17 8.71
CA ALA A 469 -3.29 -8.98 9.54
C ALA A 469 -3.96 -9.26 10.90
N GLN A 470 -3.44 -8.72 12.01
CA GLN A 470 -4.16 -8.68 13.30
C GLN A 470 -5.44 -7.87 13.12
N LYS A 471 -5.34 -6.72 12.46
CA LYS A 471 -6.46 -5.88 12.03
C LYS A 471 -6.24 -5.46 10.58
N GLY A 472 -7.18 -5.74 9.69
CA GLY A 472 -7.08 -5.41 8.28
C GLY A 472 -7.18 -3.91 8.04
N LEU A 473 -8.41 -3.40 7.92
CA LEU A 473 -8.69 -1.97 7.81
C LEU A 473 -9.28 -1.45 9.10
N PHE A 474 -8.69 -0.39 9.66
CA PHE A 474 -9.23 0.30 10.81
C PHE A 474 -9.61 1.72 10.44
N PHE A 475 -10.91 1.95 10.34
CA PHE A 475 -11.48 3.27 10.29
C PHE A 475 -11.58 3.81 11.72
N PHE A 476 -10.65 4.70 12.05
CA PHE A 476 -10.53 5.30 13.36
C PHE A 476 -11.72 6.22 13.65
N ASP A 477 -11.99 6.54 14.91
CA ASP A 477 -13.09 7.42 15.31
C ASP A 477 -13.02 8.82 14.65
N PHE A 478 -11.86 9.22 14.15
CA PHE A 478 -11.70 10.47 13.38
C PHE A 478 -12.25 10.44 11.97
N SER A 479 -12.41 9.24 11.42
CA SER A 479 -13.06 9.00 10.13
C SER A 479 -14.58 8.79 10.25
N ALA A 480 -15.16 8.94 11.44
CA ALA A 480 -16.60 8.79 11.67
C ALA A 480 -17.40 9.86 10.91
N GLY A 481 -18.58 9.49 10.43
CA GLY A 481 -19.36 10.26 9.47
C GLY A 481 -19.84 9.39 8.30
N ASN A 482 -20.17 10.03 7.19
CA ASN A 482 -20.63 9.34 5.98
C ASN A 482 -19.50 9.21 4.95
N GLY A 483 -19.68 8.30 3.99
CA GLY A 483 -18.94 8.32 2.73
C GLY A 483 -17.74 7.36 2.63
N ASN A 484 -17.42 6.59 3.68
CA ASN A 484 -16.38 5.57 3.59
C ASN A 484 -16.91 4.34 2.82
N VAL A 485 -16.17 3.91 1.80
CA VAL A 485 -16.53 2.76 0.97
C VAL A 485 -15.32 1.86 0.77
N VAL A 486 -15.54 0.55 0.91
CA VAL A 486 -14.57 -0.47 0.51
C VAL A 486 -15.23 -1.39 -0.52
N SER A 487 -14.60 -1.57 -1.68
CA SER A 487 -15.13 -2.42 -2.74
C SER A 487 -14.10 -3.37 -3.36
N HIS A 488 -14.52 -4.50 -3.91
CA HIS A 488 -13.64 -5.47 -4.60
C HIS A 488 -12.41 -5.87 -3.77
N ALA A 489 -12.62 -6.18 -2.49
CA ALA A 489 -11.54 -6.46 -1.54
C ALA A 489 -11.54 -7.90 -1.03
N GLN A 490 -10.36 -8.42 -0.74
CA GLN A 490 -10.13 -9.76 -0.21
C GLN A 490 -9.38 -9.65 1.12
N LEU A 491 -9.95 -10.15 2.20
CA LEU A 491 -9.35 -10.15 3.54
C LEU A 491 -9.25 -11.60 4.03
N VAL A 492 -8.04 -12.13 4.11
CA VAL A 492 -7.79 -13.57 4.38
C VAL A 492 -6.88 -13.74 5.59
N HIS A 493 -7.13 -14.74 6.44
CA HIS A 493 -6.31 -15.05 7.63
C HIS A 493 -6.18 -13.86 8.61
N CYS A 494 -7.19 -12.97 8.66
CA CYS A 494 -7.13 -11.76 9.48
C CYS A 494 -7.77 -11.98 10.86
N GLY A 495 -7.20 -11.41 11.92
CA GLY A 495 -7.81 -11.45 13.25
C GLY A 495 -9.14 -10.69 13.22
N THR A 496 -9.06 -9.42 12.84
CA THR A 496 -10.22 -8.58 12.53
C THR A 496 -10.11 -8.09 11.09
N ALA A 497 -11.14 -8.32 10.27
CA ALA A 497 -11.12 -7.86 8.87
C ALA A 497 -11.32 -6.34 8.81
N PHE A 498 -12.41 -5.84 9.39
CA PHE A 498 -12.71 -4.41 9.50
C PHE A 498 -12.90 -3.99 10.95
N GLN A 499 -12.28 -2.87 11.32
CA GLN A 499 -12.62 -2.12 12.53
C GLN A 499 -13.22 -0.77 12.16
N PHE A 500 -14.41 -0.46 12.67
CA PHE A 500 -15.11 0.82 12.47
C PHE A 500 -15.45 1.43 13.83
N ASN A 501 -14.75 2.50 14.18
CA ASN A 501 -15.07 3.24 15.38
C ASN A 501 -15.87 4.49 14.98
N GLY A 502 -17.10 4.60 15.49
CA GLY A 502 -17.80 5.87 15.53
C GLY A 502 -17.11 6.84 16.50
N TYR A 503 -17.61 8.06 16.54
CA TYR A 503 -17.12 9.08 17.45
C TYR A 503 -18.20 9.41 18.50
N GLY A 504 -18.13 8.73 19.65
CA GLY A 504 -19.20 8.75 20.65
C GLY A 504 -20.52 8.25 20.06
N ILE A 505 -21.53 9.12 19.96
CA ILE A 505 -22.83 8.84 19.32
C ILE A 505 -22.85 9.07 17.81
N THR A 506 -21.80 9.67 17.23
CA THR A 506 -21.70 9.88 15.79
C THR A 506 -21.36 8.57 15.13
N PHE A 507 -22.29 8.07 14.31
CA PHE A 507 -22.08 6.81 13.63
C PHE A 507 -21.03 6.90 12.55
N GLN A 508 -20.22 5.86 12.45
CA GLN A 508 -19.48 5.58 11.24
C GLN A 508 -20.38 4.86 10.24
N ASN A 509 -20.84 5.60 9.22
CA ASN A 509 -21.70 5.08 8.16
C ASN A 509 -20.84 4.72 6.95
N PHE A 510 -20.84 3.44 6.57
CA PHE A 510 -19.97 2.91 5.54
C PHE A 510 -20.70 1.97 4.57
N ALA A 511 -20.09 1.75 3.40
CA ALA A 511 -20.50 0.71 2.47
C ALA A 511 -19.40 -0.30 2.22
N VAL A 512 -19.75 -1.59 2.17
CA VAL A 512 -18.86 -2.68 1.76
C VAL A 512 -19.50 -3.41 0.58
N ARG A 513 -18.76 -3.50 -0.54
CA ARG A 513 -19.31 -3.97 -1.82
C ARG A 513 -18.41 -5.00 -2.50
N ASN A 514 -18.93 -6.18 -2.81
CA ASN A 514 -18.14 -7.29 -3.39
C ASN A 514 -16.84 -7.54 -2.59
N VAL A 515 -16.99 -8.03 -1.36
CA VAL A 515 -15.86 -8.29 -0.45
C VAL A 515 -15.87 -9.74 0.00
N LEU A 516 -14.68 -10.34 0.00
CA LEU A 516 -14.41 -11.66 0.54
C LEU A 516 -13.70 -11.54 1.89
N ILE A 517 -14.24 -12.20 2.92
CA ILE A 517 -13.58 -12.38 4.21
C ILE A 517 -13.43 -13.89 4.45
N HIS A 518 -12.21 -14.39 4.54
CA HIS A 518 -11.94 -15.82 4.75
C HIS A 518 -10.98 -16.05 5.91
N ASP A 519 -11.30 -17.01 6.78
CA ASP A 519 -10.48 -17.42 7.93
C ASP A 519 -10.17 -16.23 8.84
N ALA A 520 -11.23 -15.69 9.44
CA ALA A 520 -11.14 -14.51 10.30
C ALA A 520 -11.79 -14.72 11.66
N ALA A 521 -11.18 -14.17 12.73
CA ALA A 521 -11.84 -14.23 14.03
C ALA A 521 -13.07 -13.31 14.07
N THR A 522 -12.96 -12.09 13.54
CA THR A 522 -14.06 -11.11 13.49
C THR A 522 -14.14 -10.41 12.14
N ALA A 523 -15.30 -10.39 11.48
CA ALA A 523 -15.46 -9.64 10.24
C ALA A 523 -15.61 -8.12 10.49
N PHE A 524 -16.53 -7.70 11.38
CA PHE A 524 -16.80 -6.30 11.69
C PHE A 524 -16.69 -6.01 13.19
N TYR A 525 -15.65 -5.30 13.60
CA TYR A 525 -15.42 -4.92 14.99
C TYR A 525 -15.56 -3.41 15.16
N GLY A 526 -15.97 -2.93 16.33
CA GLY A 526 -16.05 -1.48 16.55
C GLY A 526 -17.09 -1.04 17.56
N TYR A 527 -17.55 0.20 17.42
CA TYR A 527 -18.71 0.74 18.13
C TYR A 527 -19.33 1.90 17.36
N SER A 528 -20.62 2.16 17.57
CA SER A 528 -21.34 3.23 16.87
C SER A 528 -21.12 3.19 15.34
N PHE A 529 -21.33 2.04 14.71
CA PHE A 529 -21.14 1.87 13.27
C PHE A 529 -22.42 1.39 12.57
N SER A 530 -22.62 1.80 11.32
CA SER A 530 -23.74 1.37 10.49
C SER A 530 -23.27 1.05 9.07
N GLY A 531 -23.40 -0.20 8.65
CA GLY A 531 -22.92 -0.69 7.37
C GLY A 531 -24.04 -1.01 6.39
N THR A 532 -23.93 -0.52 5.15
CA THR A 532 -24.68 -1.03 3.98
C THR A 532 -23.79 -1.99 3.22
N ILE A 533 -24.20 -3.26 3.15
CA ILE A 533 -23.34 -4.35 2.69
C ILE A 533 -23.99 -5.04 1.49
N GLU A 534 -23.29 -5.08 0.36
CA GLU A 534 -23.77 -5.65 -0.90
C GLU A 534 -22.74 -6.63 -1.46
N HIS A 535 -23.10 -7.90 -1.68
CA HIS A 535 -22.15 -8.94 -2.11
C HIS A 535 -21.00 -9.16 -1.13
N LEU A 536 -21.32 -9.42 0.14
CA LEU A 536 -20.34 -9.91 1.09
C LEU A 536 -20.30 -11.44 1.05
N THR A 537 -19.11 -12.00 0.86
CA THR A 537 -18.84 -13.42 1.07
C THR A 537 -17.98 -13.59 2.30
N VAL A 538 -18.48 -14.35 3.28
CA VAL A 538 -17.72 -14.73 4.47
C VAL A 538 -17.59 -16.24 4.48
N ASP A 539 -16.38 -16.77 4.66
CA ASP A 539 -16.14 -18.18 4.95
C ASP A 539 -15.21 -18.35 6.16
N GLN A 540 -15.47 -19.35 6.98
CA GLN A 540 -14.69 -19.68 8.18
C GLN A 540 -14.46 -18.47 9.09
N CYS A 541 -15.53 -17.90 9.63
CA CYS A 541 -15.44 -16.74 10.51
C CYS A 541 -16.05 -17.02 11.89
N THR A 542 -15.31 -16.78 12.98
CA THR A 542 -15.81 -17.06 14.33
C THR A 542 -17.00 -16.17 14.69
N GLN A 543 -16.92 -14.87 14.40
CA GLN A 543 -18.01 -13.91 14.64
C GLN A 543 -18.13 -12.88 13.51
N LEU A 544 -19.36 -12.65 13.04
CA LEU A 544 -19.62 -11.65 12.00
C LEU A 544 -19.39 -10.23 12.51
N ALA A 545 -19.93 -9.88 13.68
CA ALA A 545 -19.83 -8.52 14.19
C ALA A 545 -19.65 -8.43 15.71
N ASN A 546 -19.09 -7.33 16.21
CA ASN A 546 -19.07 -7.04 17.64
C ASN A 546 -19.05 -5.52 17.91
N ASP A 547 -19.97 -5.06 18.78
CA ASP A 547 -20.05 -3.68 19.25
C ASP A 547 -19.45 -3.57 20.66
N TYR A 548 -18.14 -3.39 20.75
CA TYR A 548 -17.45 -3.50 22.03
C TYR A 548 -17.75 -2.33 22.97
N ASN A 549 -18.27 -1.20 22.49
CA ASN A 549 -18.47 0.03 23.28
C ASN A 549 -19.89 0.63 23.19
N GLY A 550 -20.84 0.02 22.48
CA GLY A 550 -22.19 0.58 22.27
C GLY A 550 -22.96 0.83 23.57
N GLN A 551 -22.85 -0.04 24.57
CA GLN A 551 -23.49 0.16 25.88
C GLN A 551 -23.00 1.43 26.59
N THR A 552 -21.70 1.73 26.48
CA THR A 552 -21.08 2.91 27.10
C THR A 552 -21.64 4.19 26.49
N TYR A 553 -21.85 4.21 25.18
CA TYR A 553 -22.36 5.37 24.45
C TYR A 553 -23.88 5.39 24.25
N GLY A 554 -24.60 4.37 24.74
CA GLY A 554 -26.04 4.21 24.49
C GLY A 554 -26.38 4.00 23.00
N THR A 555 -25.44 3.51 22.21
CA THR A 555 -25.61 3.21 20.77
C THR A 555 -25.79 1.72 20.53
N THR A 556 -26.24 1.36 19.33
CA THR A 556 -26.27 -0.03 18.87
C THR A 556 -25.85 -0.04 17.41
N SER A 557 -24.68 -0.63 17.14
CA SER A 557 -24.20 -0.79 15.77
C SER A 557 -25.14 -1.66 14.91
N SER A 558 -25.07 -1.49 13.59
CA SER A 558 -25.94 -2.20 12.65
C SER A 558 -25.26 -2.57 11.34
N LEU A 559 -25.67 -3.68 10.75
CA LEU A 559 -25.28 -4.10 9.40
C LEU A 559 -26.53 -4.51 8.62
N SER A 560 -26.68 -4.02 7.39
CA SER A 560 -27.74 -4.44 6.46
C SER A 560 -27.14 -5.11 5.25
N LEU A 561 -27.46 -6.39 5.04
CA LEU A 561 -26.84 -7.25 4.02
C LEU A 561 -27.82 -7.56 2.88
N MET A 562 -27.31 -7.43 1.65
CA MET A 562 -27.96 -7.77 0.39
C MET A 562 -27.00 -8.57 -0.49
N ASN A 563 -27.51 -9.56 -1.22
CA ASN A 563 -26.74 -10.42 -2.14
C ASN A 563 -25.52 -11.10 -1.48
N SER A 564 -25.61 -11.48 -0.21
CA SER A 564 -24.47 -11.95 0.58
C SER A 564 -24.52 -13.45 0.84
N LEU A 565 -23.35 -14.05 1.02
CA LEU A 565 -23.18 -15.47 1.32
C LEU A 565 -22.34 -15.62 2.61
N LEU A 566 -22.99 -16.08 3.69
CA LEU A 566 -22.38 -16.24 5.02
C LEU A 566 -22.14 -17.72 5.31
N VAL A 567 -20.92 -18.19 5.12
CA VAL A 567 -20.53 -19.59 5.20
C VAL A 567 -19.64 -19.82 6.43
N ALA A 568 -19.92 -20.90 7.17
CA ALA A 568 -19.18 -21.29 8.37
C ALA A 568 -18.96 -20.10 9.35
N VAL A 569 -19.99 -19.26 9.50
CA VAL A 569 -20.00 -18.15 10.45
C VAL A 569 -20.51 -18.66 11.79
N GLY A 570 -19.66 -18.66 12.82
CA GLY A 570 -19.97 -19.24 14.13
C GLY A 570 -21.06 -18.48 14.89
N SER A 571 -21.06 -17.15 14.83
CA SER A 571 -22.07 -16.29 15.45
C SER A 571 -22.23 -14.97 14.69
N TYR A 572 -23.43 -14.38 14.72
CA TYR A 572 -23.66 -13.07 14.07
C TYR A 572 -23.19 -11.89 14.91
N TYR A 573 -23.18 -12.02 16.23
CA TYR A 573 -22.63 -11.01 17.12
C TYR A 573 -21.91 -11.66 18.31
N GLY A 574 -20.90 -10.97 18.82
CA GLY A 574 -20.16 -11.36 20.03
C GLY A 574 -20.94 -11.14 21.33
N VAL A 575 -20.23 -10.83 22.41
CA VAL A 575 -20.83 -10.60 23.75
C VAL A 575 -21.84 -9.44 23.75
N ARG A 576 -21.67 -8.45 22.87
CA ARG A 576 -22.51 -7.24 22.79
C ARG A 576 -23.28 -7.21 21.47
N PRO A 577 -24.60 -6.93 21.50
CA PRO A 577 -25.46 -7.10 20.34
C PRO A 577 -25.21 -6.06 19.25
N VAL A 578 -25.16 -6.52 18.00
CA VAL A 578 -25.19 -5.70 16.78
C VAL A 578 -26.51 -6.02 16.08
N ARG A 579 -27.21 -5.01 15.54
CA ARG A 579 -28.42 -5.24 14.72
C ARG A 579 -28.01 -5.74 13.34
N ILE A 580 -28.25 -7.02 13.07
CA ILE A 580 -27.97 -7.65 11.78
C ILE A 580 -29.27 -7.82 11.00
N ASN A 581 -29.40 -7.09 9.89
CA ASN A 581 -30.53 -7.17 8.98
C ASN A 581 -30.13 -7.97 7.74
N LEU A 582 -30.54 -9.23 7.67
CA LEU A 582 -30.33 -10.08 6.50
C LEU A 582 -31.54 -9.96 5.56
N ASN A 583 -31.32 -9.62 4.29
CA ASN A 583 -32.38 -9.69 3.30
C ASN A 583 -32.57 -11.17 2.88
N ALA A 584 -33.42 -11.90 3.60
CA ALA A 584 -33.48 -13.36 3.57
C ALA A 584 -33.64 -14.03 2.17
N PRO A 585 -34.35 -13.45 1.18
CA PRO A 585 -34.35 -13.98 -0.19
C PRO A 585 -32.97 -13.95 -0.87
N TYR A 586 -32.13 -12.95 -0.55
CA TYR A 586 -30.88 -12.65 -1.25
C TYR A 586 -29.65 -12.74 -0.36
N THR A 587 -29.79 -13.18 0.90
CA THR A 587 -28.67 -13.40 1.81
C THR A 587 -28.76 -14.82 2.32
N GLN A 588 -27.83 -15.66 1.88
CA GLN A 588 -27.82 -17.09 2.15
C GLN A 588 -26.77 -17.44 3.21
N THR A 589 -27.05 -18.46 4.01
CA THR A 589 -26.17 -18.90 5.10
C THR A 589 -25.92 -20.39 5.01
N ALA A 590 -24.70 -20.83 5.29
CA ALA A 590 -24.36 -22.25 5.31
C ALA A 590 -23.36 -22.58 6.42
N SER A 591 -23.37 -23.82 6.92
CA SER A 591 -22.46 -24.25 7.99
C SER A 591 -21.07 -24.65 7.50
N SER A 592 -20.87 -24.78 6.19
CA SER A 592 -19.62 -25.25 5.58
C SER A 592 -19.52 -24.81 4.12
N GLY A 593 -18.31 -24.50 3.64
CA GLY A 593 -18.03 -24.21 2.22
C GLY A 593 -18.03 -25.42 1.30
N SER A 594 -18.09 -26.65 1.83
CA SER A 594 -18.15 -27.87 1.03
C SER A 594 -19.38 -27.88 0.12
N GLY A 595 -19.17 -28.05 -1.19
CA GLY A 595 -20.22 -28.03 -2.20
C GLY A 595 -20.75 -26.63 -2.56
N ILE A 596 -20.29 -25.58 -1.87
CA ILE A 596 -20.60 -24.18 -2.16
C ILE A 596 -19.46 -23.54 -2.95
N PHE A 597 -18.23 -23.81 -2.51
CA PHE A 597 -17.03 -23.29 -3.13
C PHE A 597 -16.20 -24.39 -3.78
N GLN A 598 -15.48 -24.03 -4.83
CA GLN A 598 -14.51 -24.83 -5.53
C GLN A 598 -13.18 -24.08 -5.60
N SER A 599 -12.10 -24.77 -5.24
CA SER A 599 -10.74 -24.23 -5.39
C SER A 599 -10.17 -24.49 -6.78
N VAL A 600 -9.57 -23.48 -7.39
CA VAL A 600 -8.74 -23.60 -8.59
C VAL A 600 -7.54 -22.68 -8.44
N GLY A 601 -6.31 -23.21 -8.55
CA GLY A 601 -5.10 -22.42 -8.23
C GLY A 601 -5.12 -21.94 -6.78
N ALA A 602 -4.89 -20.66 -6.57
CA ALA A 602 -4.96 -20.00 -5.25
C ALA A 602 -6.31 -19.32 -4.98
N GLY A 603 -7.32 -19.53 -5.84
CA GLY A 603 -8.68 -19.01 -5.65
C GLY A 603 -9.55 -20.10 -5.07
N TYR A 604 -10.06 -19.90 -3.86
CA TYR A 604 -10.78 -20.91 -3.10
C TYR A 604 -12.30 -20.72 -3.09
N HIS A 605 -12.81 -19.55 -3.49
CA HIS A 605 -14.22 -19.19 -3.37
C HIS A 605 -14.94 -19.04 -4.72
N TYR A 606 -14.53 -19.79 -5.74
CA TYR A 606 -15.32 -19.91 -6.97
C TYR A 606 -16.57 -20.76 -6.73
N LEU A 607 -17.66 -20.47 -7.43
CA LEU A 607 -18.86 -21.31 -7.42
C LEU A 607 -18.71 -22.49 -8.38
N PRO A 608 -19.00 -23.74 -7.96
CA PRO A 608 -18.98 -24.90 -8.83
C PRO A 608 -20.09 -24.83 -9.90
N ASP A 609 -20.00 -25.70 -10.91
CA ASP A 609 -21.06 -25.93 -11.88
C ASP A 609 -21.63 -27.35 -11.72
N PRO A 610 -22.94 -27.53 -11.43
CA PRO A 610 -23.94 -26.50 -11.14
C PRO A 610 -23.80 -25.89 -9.73
N SER A 611 -24.26 -24.64 -9.55
CA SER A 611 -24.37 -23.98 -8.23
C SER A 611 -25.75 -23.34 -8.04
N PRO A 612 -26.41 -23.52 -6.87
CA PRO A 612 -27.69 -22.88 -6.57
C PRO A 612 -27.57 -21.38 -6.26
N TYR A 613 -26.35 -20.86 -6.19
CA TYR A 613 -26.06 -19.46 -5.86
C TYR A 613 -25.86 -18.60 -7.11
N ARG A 614 -25.91 -19.21 -8.30
CA ARG A 614 -25.90 -18.47 -9.56
C ARG A 614 -27.28 -17.87 -9.84
N ASN A 615 -27.33 -16.65 -10.36
CA ASN A 615 -28.57 -15.92 -10.63
C ASN A 615 -29.53 -15.82 -9.42
N ALA A 616 -28.99 -15.88 -8.20
CA ALA A 616 -29.78 -15.96 -6.98
C ALA A 616 -29.87 -14.62 -6.21
N GLY A 617 -29.18 -13.58 -6.67
CA GLY A 617 -29.18 -12.24 -6.10
C GLY A 617 -30.33 -11.36 -6.60
N SER A 618 -30.32 -10.11 -6.12
CA SER A 618 -31.22 -9.04 -6.54
C SER A 618 -30.45 -7.96 -7.30
N ALA A 619 -31.04 -7.41 -8.36
CA ALA A 619 -30.53 -6.20 -9.02
C ALA A 619 -30.79 -4.91 -8.22
N SER A 620 -31.53 -4.97 -7.10
CA SER A 620 -31.83 -3.82 -6.23
C SER A 620 -30.66 -3.47 -5.31
N ILE A 621 -29.51 -3.17 -5.92
CA ILE A 621 -28.25 -2.80 -5.29
C ILE A 621 -27.76 -1.46 -5.86
N ASN A 622 -26.61 -0.97 -5.39
CA ASN A 622 -25.94 0.18 -5.97
C ASN A 622 -25.71 0.00 -7.49
N GLY A 623 -26.11 1.00 -8.28
CA GLY A 623 -26.07 0.93 -9.75
C GLY A 623 -24.66 0.83 -10.33
N THR A 624 -23.66 1.46 -9.71
CA THR A 624 -22.24 1.34 -10.12
C THR A 624 -21.77 -0.10 -9.90
N LEU A 625 -22.02 -0.66 -8.71
CA LEU A 625 -21.70 -2.06 -8.40
C LEU A 625 -22.37 -3.01 -9.39
N ALA A 626 -23.67 -2.83 -9.69
CA ALA A 626 -24.38 -3.67 -10.64
C ALA A 626 -23.76 -3.66 -12.04
N ALA A 627 -23.22 -2.50 -12.49
CA ALA A 627 -22.52 -2.39 -13.77
C ALA A 627 -21.12 -3.03 -13.73
N GLU A 628 -20.46 -2.99 -12.57
CA GLU A 628 -19.13 -3.59 -12.36
C GLU A 628 -19.20 -5.13 -12.29
N LEU A 629 -20.17 -5.69 -11.57
CA LEU A 629 -20.36 -7.15 -11.43
C LEU A 629 -20.50 -7.84 -12.79
N LYS A 630 -21.13 -7.18 -13.77
CA LYS A 630 -21.25 -7.66 -15.16
C LYS A 630 -19.94 -7.86 -15.90
N LYS A 631 -18.83 -7.32 -15.37
CA LYS A 631 -17.47 -7.50 -15.90
C LYS A 631 -16.68 -8.54 -15.12
N LEU A 632 -17.22 -9.06 -14.03
CA LEU A 632 -16.59 -9.99 -13.10
C LEU A 632 -17.19 -11.39 -13.24
N THR A 633 -16.63 -12.36 -12.51
CA THR A 633 -17.06 -13.76 -12.55
C THR A 633 -17.04 -14.40 -11.18
N THR A 634 -17.92 -15.37 -10.96
CA THR A 634 -17.88 -16.31 -9.84
C THR A 634 -17.28 -17.67 -10.25
N SER A 635 -16.92 -17.85 -11.53
CA SER A 635 -16.43 -19.11 -12.07
C SER A 635 -14.91 -19.21 -12.05
N GLY A 636 -14.39 -20.40 -11.77
CA GLY A 636 -12.96 -20.65 -11.77
C GLY A 636 -12.34 -20.72 -13.17
N PRO A 637 -11.03 -20.39 -13.32
CA PRO A 637 -10.29 -20.56 -14.55
C PRO A 637 -10.12 -22.05 -14.93
N VAL A 638 -9.74 -22.31 -16.18
CA VAL A 638 -9.27 -23.64 -16.60
C VAL A 638 -7.74 -23.69 -16.51
N THR A 639 -7.19 -24.69 -15.82
CA THR A 639 -5.73 -24.90 -15.79
C THR A 639 -5.27 -25.58 -17.08
N LEU A 640 -4.35 -24.94 -17.80
CA LEU A 640 -3.77 -25.52 -19.02
C LEU A 640 -2.81 -26.68 -18.65
N THR A 641 -3.06 -27.86 -19.19
CA THR A 641 -2.27 -29.08 -18.95
C THR A 641 -1.51 -29.57 -20.19
N SER A 642 -1.86 -29.08 -21.37
CA SER A 642 -1.19 -29.35 -22.64
C SER A 642 -1.23 -28.12 -23.55
N VAL A 643 -0.40 -28.11 -24.60
CA VAL A 643 -0.39 -27.03 -25.60
C VAL A 643 -1.78 -26.93 -26.24
N PRO A 644 -2.40 -25.75 -26.25
CA PRO A 644 -3.72 -25.57 -26.87
C PRO A 644 -3.62 -25.70 -28.39
N THR A 645 -4.60 -26.39 -28.97
CA THR A 645 -4.73 -26.54 -30.44
C THR A 645 -5.51 -25.39 -31.07
N ASP A 646 -6.45 -24.83 -30.32
CA ASP A 646 -7.28 -23.69 -30.73
C ASP A 646 -6.77 -22.39 -30.08
N PRO A 647 -7.09 -21.21 -30.66
CA PRO A 647 -6.82 -19.94 -30.01
C PRO A 647 -7.43 -19.89 -28.60
N LEU A 648 -6.65 -19.44 -27.61
CA LEU A 648 -7.15 -19.16 -26.27
C LEU A 648 -7.97 -17.86 -26.31
N ALA A 649 -9.24 -17.97 -25.94
CA ALA A 649 -10.22 -16.89 -25.89
C ALA A 649 -10.91 -16.87 -24.51
N PRO A 650 -11.67 -15.82 -24.15
CA PRO A 650 -12.40 -15.82 -22.88
C PRO A 650 -13.27 -17.06 -22.70
N GLN A 651 -13.17 -17.69 -21.53
CA GLN A 651 -13.91 -18.92 -21.20
C GLN A 651 -14.65 -18.80 -19.86
N ALA A 652 -14.14 -18.00 -18.91
CA ALA A 652 -14.83 -17.81 -17.64
C ALA A 652 -16.08 -16.93 -17.88
N PRO A 653 -17.30 -17.43 -17.61
CA PRO A 653 -18.52 -16.67 -17.87
C PRO A 653 -18.58 -15.44 -16.94
N ARG A 654 -18.81 -14.26 -17.52
CA ARG A 654 -19.06 -13.04 -16.73
C ARG A 654 -20.52 -13.01 -16.26
N ASP A 655 -20.77 -12.42 -15.09
CA ASP A 655 -22.11 -12.34 -14.48
C ASP A 655 -22.99 -11.27 -15.15
N THR A 656 -23.39 -11.53 -16.39
CA THR A 656 -24.13 -10.56 -17.21
C THR A 656 -25.64 -10.53 -16.99
N ASP A 657 -26.16 -11.51 -16.24
CA ASP A 657 -27.57 -11.76 -15.99
C ASP A 657 -27.99 -11.26 -14.59
N THR A 658 -28.81 -12.02 -13.86
CA THR A 658 -29.19 -11.64 -12.50
C THR A 658 -27.99 -11.90 -11.60
N PRO A 659 -27.61 -11.00 -10.68
CA PRO A 659 -26.37 -11.17 -9.95
C PRO A 659 -26.26 -12.51 -9.23
N ASP A 660 -25.09 -13.14 -9.33
CA ASP A 660 -24.75 -14.30 -8.52
C ASP A 660 -24.62 -13.89 -7.03
N LEU A 661 -24.84 -14.83 -6.11
CA LEU A 661 -24.39 -14.69 -4.72
C LEU A 661 -22.95 -15.21 -4.60
N GLY A 662 -22.12 -14.52 -3.82
CA GLY A 662 -20.72 -14.89 -3.65
C GLY A 662 -19.76 -13.79 -4.09
N TYR A 663 -18.47 -14.08 -4.05
CA TYR A 663 -17.43 -13.11 -4.38
C TYR A 663 -17.17 -13.13 -5.89
N HIS A 664 -17.21 -11.95 -6.48
CA HIS A 664 -16.94 -11.75 -7.89
C HIS A 664 -15.47 -11.40 -8.11
N TYR A 665 -14.77 -12.30 -8.78
CA TYR A 665 -13.39 -12.15 -9.20
C TYR A 665 -13.30 -11.40 -10.52
N ALA A 666 -12.19 -10.67 -10.71
CA ALA A 666 -11.73 -10.36 -12.06
C ALA A 666 -11.54 -11.68 -12.83
N PRO A 667 -12.08 -11.86 -14.05
CA PRO A 667 -12.08 -13.18 -14.69
C PRO A 667 -10.68 -13.62 -15.08
N LEU A 668 -10.19 -14.72 -14.50
CA LEU A 668 -9.11 -15.49 -15.12
C LEU A 668 -9.78 -16.55 -16.00
N ASP A 669 -9.46 -16.54 -17.29
CA ASP A 669 -9.96 -17.54 -18.22
C ASP A 669 -9.13 -18.81 -18.08
N TYR A 670 -7.80 -18.66 -17.96
CA TYR A 670 -6.88 -19.78 -17.83
C TYR A 670 -5.84 -19.58 -16.73
N LEU A 671 -5.36 -20.68 -16.14
CA LEU A 671 -4.11 -20.71 -15.39
C LEU A 671 -3.03 -21.39 -16.22
N CYS A 672 -1.84 -20.80 -16.23
CA CYS A 672 -0.70 -21.28 -17.02
C CYS A 672 0.57 -21.33 -16.18
N SER A 673 1.25 -22.48 -16.20
CA SER A 673 2.56 -22.66 -15.58
C SER A 673 3.43 -23.53 -16.47
N GLN A 674 4.56 -22.99 -16.89
CA GLN A 674 5.63 -23.68 -17.60
C GLN A 674 5.14 -24.41 -18.87
N MET A 675 4.21 -23.80 -19.59
CA MET A 675 3.64 -24.39 -20.80
C MET A 675 4.65 -24.38 -21.94
N SER A 676 5.22 -25.54 -22.26
CA SER A 676 6.16 -25.71 -23.37
C SER A 676 5.41 -25.73 -24.70
N LEU A 677 5.67 -24.75 -25.58
CA LEU A 677 4.99 -24.67 -26.87
C LEU A 677 5.51 -25.69 -27.90
N GLY A 678 6.69 -26.26 -27.68
CA GLY A 678 7.36 -27.11 -28.67
C GLY A 678 7.52 -26.36 -29.99
N THR A 679 7.13 -26.94 -31.12
CA THR A 679 7.16 -26.26 -32.43
C THR A 679 5.81 -25.61 -32.81
N SER A 680 4.93 -25.39 -31.83
CA SER A 680 3.56 -24.94 -32.07
C SER A 680 3.44 -23.41 -32.13
N THR A 681 2.37 -22.94 -32.77
CA THR A 681 1.90 -21.55 -32.67
C THR A 681 0.72 -21.47 -31.72
N VAL A 682 0.84 -20.73 -30.63
CA VAL A 682 -0.27 -20.45 -29.70
C VAL A 682 -0.78 -19.04 -29.92
N LYS A 683 -2.10 -18.90 -30.05
CA LYS A 683 -2.79 -17.62 -30.24
C LYS A 683 -3.60 -17.25 -29.00
N LEU A 684 -3.47 -16.02 -28.53
CA LEU A 684 -4.31 -15.41 -27.50
C LEU A 684 -5.18 -14.34 -28.17
N THR A 685 -6.49 -14.34 -27.90
CA THR A 685 -7.41 -13.43 -28.59
C THR A 685 -8.62 -13.03 -27.76
N ASN A 686 -9.39 -12.06 -28.25
CA ASN A 686 -10.70 -11.65 -27.75
C ASN A 686 -10.73 -11.22 -26.27
N GLY A 687 -9.63 -10.68 -25.74
CA GLY A 687 -9.58 -10.18 -24.36
C GLY A 687 -9.39 -11.27 -23.31
N VAL A 688 -8.78 -12.40 -23.70
CA VAL A 688 -8.47 -13.52 -22.79
C VAL A 688 -7.53 -13.08 -21.66
N ALA A 689 -7.80 -13.52 -20.45
CA ALA A 689 -6.97 -13.29 -19.27
C ALA A 689 -6.33 -14.59 -18.76
N ILE A 690 -4.99 -14.61 -18.66
CA ILE A 690 -4.23 -15.77 -18.22
C ILE A 690 -3.48 -15.46 -16.93
N GLY A 691 -3.77 -16.25 -15.89
CA GLY A 691 -3.08 -16.24 -14.60
C GLY A 691 -1.83 -17.11 -14.65
N LEU A 692 -0.66 -16.48 -14.56
CA LEU A 692 0.65 -17.13 -14.55
C LEU A 692 1.00 -17.58 -13.12
N PHE A 693 1.65 -18.74 -13.03
CA PHE A 693 2.23 -19.27 -11.78
C PHE A 693 3.45 -20.16 -12.08
N GLY A 694 4.19 -20.56 -11.05
CA GLY A 694 5.41 -21.35 -11.22
C GLY A 694 6.61 -20.51 -11.66
N ASN A 695 7.57 -21.12 -12.36
CA ASN A 695 8.80 -20.44 -12.78
C ASN A 695 8.58 -19.47 -13.95
N TYR A 696 7.61 -19.78 -14.81
CA TYR A 696 7.21 -18.93 -15.92
C TYR A 696 5.87 -19.36 -16.48
N GLY A 697 5.26 -18.53 -17.33
CA GLY A 697 4.03 -18.85 -18.04
C GLY A 697 4.26 -19.83 -19.18
N PHE A 698 5.00 -19.39 -20.20
CA PHE A 698 5.24 -20.13 -21.44
C PHE A 698 6.73 -20.38 -21.67
N SER A 699 7.08 -21.56 -22.15
CA SER A 699 8.43 -21.91 -22.62
C SER A 699 8.43 -22.03 -24.14
N LEU A 700 9.37 -21.34 -24.77
CA LEU A 700 9.54 -21.29 -26.21
C LEU A 700 10.91 -21.84 -26.60
N VAL A 701 10.91 -22.72 -27.59
CA VAL A 701 12.07 -23.35 -28.21
C VAL A 701 12.10 -23.00 -29.70
N GLU A 702 13.00 -23.61 -30.48
CA GLU A 702 12.99 -23.44 -31.94
C GLU A 702 11.60 -23.68 -32.55
N TYR A 703 11.24 -22.83 -33.50
CA TYR A 703 9.96 -22.79 -34.21
C TYR A 703 8.71 -22.46 -33.37
N SER A 704 8.84 -22.26 -32.05
CA SER A 704 7.74 -21.78 -31.22
C SER A 704 7.30 -20.37 -31.63
N VAL A 705 5.97 -20.15 -31.69
CA VAL A 705 5.39 -18.82 -31.89
C VAL A 705 4.31 -18.58 -30.84
N LEU A 706 4.39 -17.47 -30.12
CA LEU A 706 3.29 -16.95 -29.33
C LEU A 706 2.78 -15.66 -29.97
N ASN A 707 1.49 -15.64 -30.32
CA ASN A 707 0.83 -14.46 -30.88
C ASN A 707 -0.35 -14.05 -30.00
N SER A 708 -0.26 -12.90 -29.35
CA SER A 708 -1.35 -12.31 -28.57
C SER A 708 -1.89 -11.09 -29.28
N GLU A 709 -3.18 -11.07 -29.58
CA GLU A 709 -3.85 -9.91 -30.17
C GLU A 709 -5.22 -9.71 -29.53
N GLY A 710 -5.35 -8.67 -28.71
CA GLY A 710 -6.60 -8.23 -28.10
C GLY A 710 -7.25 -7.07 -28.86
N LEU A 711 -8.18 -6.38 -28.21
CA LEU A 711 -8.79 -5.13 -28.72
C LEU A 711 -8.45 -3.95 -27.78
N PRO A 712 -8.47 -2.69 -28.25
CA PRO A 712 -8.18 -1.51 -27.43
C PRO A 712 -9.02 -1.43 -26.15
N GLY A 713 -10.32 -1.75 -26.22
CA GLY A 713 -11.23 -1.78 -25.07
C GLY A 713 -11.29 -3.12 -24.34
N ALA A 714 -10.62 -4.16 -24.86
CA ALA A 714 -10.63 -5.53 -24.33
C ALA A 714 -9.29 -6.21 -24.61
N MET A 715 -8.22 -5.70 -23.99
CA MET A 715 -6.86 -6.22 -24.16
C MET A 715 -6.76 -7.65 -23.62
N ASN A 716 -5.95 -8.48 -24.27
CA ASN A 716 -5.53 -9.75 -23.68
C ASN A 716 -4.66 -9.44 -22.44
N ARG A 717 -4.75 -10.27 -21.40
CA ARG A 717 -4.02 -10.02 -20.15
C ARG A 717 -3.14 -11.20 -19.78
N LEU A 718 -1.89 -10.91 -19.47
CA LEU A 718 -0.99 -11.85 -18.81
C LEU A 718 -0.65 -11.28 -17.44
N VAL A 719 -1.17 -11.94 -16.39
CA VAL A 719 -1.10 -11.47 -15.01
C VAL A 719 -0.60 -12.60 -14.13
N TRP A 720 0.13 -12.31 -13.06
CA TRP A 720 0.41 -13.34 -12.05
C TRP A 720 -0.81 -13.59 -11.18
N TYR A 721 -1.04 -14.85 -10.78
CA TYR A 721 -2.24 -15.25 -10.04
C TYR A 721 -2.55 -14.41 -8.78
N PRO A 722 -1.58 -13.83 -8.01
CA PRO A 722 -1.88 -12.98 -6.87
C PRO A 722 -2.54 -11.64 -7.25
N SER A 723 -2.68 -11.36 -8.55
CA SER A 723 -3.48 -10.25 -9.07
C SER A 723 -4.99 -10.49 -8.96
N VAL A 724 -5.41 -11.76 -8.85
CA VAL A 724 -6.83 -12.17 -8.85
C VAL A 724 -7.20 -13.13 -7.71
N GLN A 725 -6.35 -14.08 -7.36
CA GLN A 725 -6.65 -15.13 -6.40
C GLN A 725 -6.21 -14.81 -4.97
N GLU A 726 -7.10 -14.96 -4.00
CA GLU A 726 -7.00 -14.39 -2.65
C GLU A 726 -5.97 -15.07 -1.75
N GLN A 727 -5.62 -16.34 -2.00
CA GLN A 727 -4.77 -17.08 -1.08
C GLN A 727 -3.29 -16.67 -1.24
N PRO A 728 -2.61 -16.25 -0.16
CA PRO A 728 -1.20 -15.86 -0.15
C PRO A 728 -0.27 -17.09 -0.15
N ILE A 729 -0.48 -18.02 -1.09
CA ILE A 729 0.21 -19.31 -1.16
C ILE A 729 1.04 -19.42 -2.43
N ARG A 730 2.22 -20.03 -2.33
CA ARG A 730 3.04 -20.35 -3.51
C ARG A 730 2.49 -21.57 -4.24
N LEU A 731 1.90 -21.37 -5.42
CA LEU A 731 1.60 -22.50 -6.31
C LEU A 731 2.90 -23.16 -6.78
N ASN A 732 2.92 -24.50 -6.75
CA ASN A 732 4.10 -25.32 -7.00
C ASN A 732 5.31 -25.02 -6.07
N ASN A 733 5.07 -24.43 -4.89
CA ASN A 733 6.10 -23.97 -3.96
C ASN A 733 7.08 -22.92 -4.52
N ILE A 734 6.74 -22.28 -5.64
CA ILE A 734 7.60 -21.30 -6.32
C ILE A 734 7.19 -19.88 -5.94
N SER A 735 8.17 -19.08 -5.53
CA SER A 735 8.01 -17.62 -5.42
C SER A 735 8.06 -17.00 -6.81
N ILE A 736 7.12 -16.10 -7.10
CA ILE A 736 7.04 -15.44 -8.41
C ILE A 736 7.96 -14.23 -8.53
N GLY A 737 8.58 -13.76 -7.44
CA GLY A 737 9.31 -12.50 -7.42
C GLY A 737 10.31 -12.38 -8.57
N SER A 738 11.17 -13.38 -8.78
CA SER A 738 12.21 -13.36 -9.82
C SER A 738 11.84 -14.16 -11.07
N ARG A 739 10.55 -14.32 -11.37
CA ARG A 739 10.06 -15.24 -12.40
C ARG A 739 9.58 -14.55 -13.66
N GLY A 740 9.84 -15.17 -14.80
CA GLY A 740 9.50 -14.59 -16.10
C GLY A 740 8.12 -14.90 -16.60
N MET A 741 7.61 -14.11 -17.54
CA MET A 741 6.39 -14.49 -18.27
C MET A 741 6.73 -15.56 -19.32
N PHE A 742 7.91 -15.44 -19.91
CA PHE A 742 8.42 -16.31 -20.97
C PHE A 742 9.77 -16.91 -20.60
N TYR A 743 10.01 -18.14 -21.02
CA TYR A 743 11.32 -18.77 -20.97
C TYR A 743 11.78 -19.11 -22.38
N VAL A 744 12.98 -18.65 -22.76
CA VAL A 744 13.58 -18.86 -24.09
C VAL A 744 14.92 -19.61 -24.03
N GLY A 745 15.38 -19.97 -22.83
CA GLY A 745 16.67 -20.64 -22.63
C GLY A 745 16.76 -22.02 -23.28
N GLY A 746 15.64 -22.61 -23.69
CA GLY A 746 15.61 -23.89 -24.40
C GLY A 746 15.99 -23.80 -25.89
N ALA A 747 16.01 -22.60 -26.50
CA ALA A 747 16.29 -22.39 -27.92
C ALA A 747 17.79 -22.45 -28.26
N THR A 748 18.42 -23.61 -28.01
CA THR A 748 19.88 -23.76 -27.96
C THR A 748 20.54 -24.26 -29.24
N SER A 749 19.80 -24.63 -30.29
CA SER A 749 20.35 -25.25 -31.51
C SER A 749 21.44 -24.37 -32.15
N PRO A 750 22.66 -24.92 -32.38
CA PRO A 750 23.79 -24.21 -32.98
C PRO A 750 23.77 -24.23 -34.52
N SER A 751 22.72 -24.78 -35.13
CA SER A 751 22.65 -25.02 -36.58
C SER A 751 22.05 -23.83 -37.33
N VAL A 752 22.58 -23.55 -38.52
CA VAL A 752 22.02 -22.56 -39.46
C VAL A 752 20.62 -22.99 -39.92
N GLY A 753 19.71 -22.04 -40.08
CA GLY A 753 18.38 -22.26 -40.67
C GLY A 753 17.29 -22.68 -39.69
N TYR A 754 17.63 -22.86 -38.41
CA TYR A 754 16.62 -23.04 -37.36
C TYR A 754 16.01 -21.69 -36.99
N THR A 755 14.67 -21.60 -37.05
CA THR A 755 13.96 -20.39 -36.63
C THR A 755 13.91 -20.35 -35.10
N LYS A 756 14.49 -19.31 -34.52
CA LYS A 756 14.43 -19.05 -33.08
C LYS A 756 13.02 -18.57 -32.66
N PRO A 757 12.67 -18.64 -31.37
CA PRO A 757 11.37 -18.19 -30.85
C PRO A 757 10.88 -16.83 -31.35
N ILE A 758 9.57 -16.74 -31.58
CA ILE A 758 8.86 -15.52 -31.96
C ILE A 758 7.79 -15.22 -30.90
N ILE A 759 7.83 -14.02 -30.34
CA ILE A 759 6.81 -13.48 -29.43
C ILE A 759 6.25 -12.21 -30.06
N LYS A 760 4.95 -12.19 -30.37
CA LYS A 760 4.24 -11.03 -30.92
C LYS A 760 3.04 -10.71 -30.04
N LEU A 761 3.04 -9.53 -29.45
CA LEU A 761 1.98 -9.04 -28.59
C LEU A 761 1.44 -7.74 -29.17
N ARG A 762 0.12 -7.70 -29.38
CA ARG A 762 -0.65 -6.50 -29.72
C ARG A 762 -1.87 -6.36 -28.81
N PHE A 763 -2.18 -5.15 -28.36
CA PHE A 763 -3.27 -4.91 -27.40
C PHE A 763 -3.24 -5.91 -26.24
N THR A 764 -2.06 -6.08 -25.65
CA THR A 764 -1.82 -7.01 -24.55
C THR A 764 -1.31 -6.24 -23.34
N ASP A 765 -1.92 -6.51 -22.19
CA ASP A 765 -1.62 -5.90 -20.91
C ASP A 765 -0.82 -6.89 -20.05
N LEU A 766 0.40 -6.49 -19.70
CA LEU A 766 1.37 -7.27 -18.95
C LEU A 766 1.52 -6.64 -17.56
N VAL A 767 1.25 -7.41 -16.51
CA VAL A 767 1.10 -6.87 -15.16
C VAL A 767 2.10 -7.46 -14.17
N GLY A 768 2.94 -6.58 -13.60
CA GLY A 768 3.79 -6.84 -12.44
C GLY A 768 3.19 -6.31 -11.13
N LEU A 769 3.65 -6.86 -10.00
CA LEU A 769 3.19 -6.53 -8.64
C LEU A 769 4.38 -6.31 -7.68
N GLY A 770 4.48 -5.11 -7.08
CA GLY A 770 5.41 -4.77 -6.00
C GLY A 770 6.88 -4.80 -6.38
N ARG A 771 7.19 -4.92 -7.66
CA ARG A 771 8.54 -4.95 -8.23
C ARG A 771 8.43 -4.86 -9.74
N ARG A 772 9.59 -4.70 -10.39
CA ARG A 772 9.69 -4.93 -11.83
C ARG A 772 9.79 -6.43 -12.10
N GLN A 773 8.73 -6.97 -12.67
CA GLN A 773 8.61 -8.37 -12.99
C GLN A 773 9.33 -8.66 -14.30
N VAL A 774 10.22 -9.64 -14.32
CA VAL A 774 11.01 -9.94 -15.53
C VAL A 774 10.12 -10.49 -16.65
N PHE A 775 10.35 -10.02 -17.88
CA PHE A 775 9.67 -10.51 -19.07
C PHE A 775 10.15 -11.92 -19.42
N PHE A 776 11.47 -12.12 -19.36
CA PHE A 776 12.13 -13.41 -19.54
C PHE A 776 12.57 -13.99 -18.19
N ASP A 777 12.29 -15.28 -17.97
CA ASP A 777 12.82 -16.01 -16.82
C ASP A 777 14.30 -16.34 -17.08
N GLY A 778 15.18 -15.97 -16.15
CA GLY A 778 16.62 -16.01 -16.36
C GLY A 778 17.13 -14.97 -17.36
N SER A 779 18.25 -15.26 -18.03
CA SER A 779 18.87 -14.34 -18.99
C SER A 779 18.41 -14.62 -20.42
N ALA A 780 17.89 -13.60 -21.10
CA ALA A 780 17.69 -13.61 -22.54
C ALA A 780 18.82 -12.83 -23.24
N TYR A 781 19.30 -13.37 -24.36
CA TYR A 781 20.34 -12.77 -25.18
C TYR A 781 20.05 -13.07 -26.67
N PRO A 782 20.63 -12.31 -27.61
CA PRO A 782 20.21 -12.34 -29.01
C PRO A 782 20.18 -13.72 -29.66
N TYR A 783 21.14 -14.59 -29.33
CA TYR A 783 21.21 -15.98 -29.84
C TYR A 783 19.92 -16.80 -29.64
N LEU A 784 19.14 -16.52 -28.58
CA LEU A 784 17.94 -17.27 -28.21
C LEU A 784 16.67 -16.78 -28.91
N LEU A 785 16.73 -15.68 -29.67
CA LEU A 785 15.56 -14.96 -30.14
C LEU A 785 15.54 -14.88 -31.67
N ASN A 786 14.33 -14.79 -32.23
CA ASN A 786 14.12 -14.29 -33.58
C ASN A 786 13.42 -12.92 -33.54
N THR A 787 12.25 -12.86 -32.91
CA THR A 787 11.45 -11.63 -32.86
C THR A 787 10.77 -11.51 -31.51
N VAL A 788 10.87 -10.32 -30.91
CA VAL A 788 10.02 -9.89 -29.80
C VAL A 788 9.35 -8.59 -30.24
N SER A 789 8.05 -8.64 -30.52
CA SER A 789 7.28 -7.48 -30.99
C SER A 789 6.21 -7.12 -29.97
N LEU A 790 6.29 -5.89 -29.45
CA LEU A 790 5.32 -5.28 -28.55
C LEU A 790 4.73 -4.05 -29.25
N THR A 791 3.44 -4.11 -29.54
CA THR A 791 2.73 -3.08 -30.29
C THR A 791 1.42 -2.74 -29.59
N ASP A 792 1.11 -1.47 -29.33
CA ASP A 792 -0.14 -1.09 -28.66
C ASP A 792 -0.35 -1.79 -27.29
N CYS A 793 0.73 -2.14 -26.58
CA CYS A 793 0.68 -2.90 -25.33
C CYS A 793 0.86 -2.02 -24.10
N TRP A 794 0.41 -2.53 -22.96
CA TRP A 794 0.66 -1.96 -21.65
C TRP A 794 1.65 -2.83 -20.89
N LEU A 795 2.79 -2.25 -20.52
CA LEU A 795 3.86 -2.89 -19.76
C LEU A 795 3.89 -2.24 -18.38
N ARG A 796 3.16 -2.82 -17.43
CA ARG A 796 2.94 -2.23 -16.11
C ARG A 796 3.81 -2.92 -15.06
N GLY A 797 4.96 -2.34 -14.77
CA GLY A 797 5.97 -2.93 -13.87
C GLY A 797 6.70 -4.13 -14.49
N ILE A 798 6.97 -4.09 -15.80
CA ILE A 798 7.65 -5.18 -16.52
C ILE A 798 9.09 -4.81 -16.85
N ASP A 799 10.01 -5.74 -16.65
CA ASP A 799 11.43 -5.64 -17.04
C ASP A 799 11.70 -6.48 -18.29
N LEU A 800 11.74 -5.81 -19.45
CA LEU A 800 12.20 -6.38 -20.70
C LEU A 800 13.70 -6.18 -20.84
N THR A 801 14.47 -7.20 -20.48
CA THR A 801 15.93 -7.21 -20.63
C THR A 801 16.39 -8.25 -21.66
N VAL A 802 17.19 -7.81 -22.64
CA VAL A 802 17.96 -8.66 -23.56
C VAL A 802 19.44 -8.25 -23.47
N GLY A 803 20.22 -9.07 -22.78
CA GLY A 803 21.63 -8.80 -22.48
C GLY A 803 22.61 -9.42 -23.48
N ASN A 804 23.89 -9.47 -23.10
CA ASN A 804 24.93 -10.22 -23.82
C ASN A 804 25.27 -11.53 -23.11
N TYR A 805 25.85 -12.46 -23.85
CA TYR A 805 26.39 -13.69 -23.30
C TYR A 805 27.57 -14.20 -24.17
N PRO A 806 28.57 -14.93 -23.63
CA PRO A 806 29.70 -15.44 -24.39
C PRO A 806 29.35 -16.67 -25.25
N ILE A 807 28.31 -16.56 -26.09
CA ILE A 807 27.92 -17.53 -27.10
C ILE A 807 27.97 -16.86 -28.48
N GLN A 808 28.55 -17.53 -29.45
CA GLN A 808 28.75 -16.98 -30.79
C GLN A 808 27.43 -16.98 -31.58
N PHE A 809 27.02 -15.83 -32.07
CA PHE A 809 25.93 -15.75 -33.05
C PHE A 809 26.27 -16.51 -34.33
N ILE A 810 25.30 -17.30 -34.81
CA ILE A 810 25.46 -18.20 -35.94
C ILE A 810 25.28 -17.42 -37.24
N SER A 811 26.35 -17.35 -38.05
CA SER A 811 26.29 -16.75 -39.38
C SER A 811 25.26 -17.45 -40.27
N GLY A 812 24.43 -16.68 -40.96
CA GLY A 812 23.33 -17.16 -41.79
C GLY A 812 21.96 -17.21 -41.10
N ASN A 813 21.90 -17.07 -39.78
CA ASN A 813 20.62 -16.84 -39.09
C ASN A 813 20.21 -15.36 -39.19
N PRO A 814 18.90 -15.06 -39.22
CA PRO A 814 18.42 -13.67 -39.20
C PRO A 814 18.82 -13.00 -37.88
N VAL A 815 19.26 -11.74 -37.96
CA VAL A 815 19.53 -10.95 -36.76
C VAL A 815 18.21 -10.78 -35.98
N PRO A 816 18.18 -11.08 -34.67
CA PRO A 816 16.98 -10.94 -33.88
C PRO A 816 16.52 -9.48 -33.79
N MET A 817 15.21 -9.29 -33.72
CA MET A 817 14.60 -7.97 -33.65
C MET A 817 13.74 -7.80 -32.40
N VAL A 818 13.94 -6.70 -31.69
CA VAL A 818 13.03 -6.21 -30.65
C VAL A 818 12.29 -4.99 -31.20
N THR A 819 10.97 -5.07 -31.25
CA THR A 819 10.09 -3.95 -31.61
C THR A 819 9.29 -3.53 -30.38
N VAL A 820 9.36 -2.24 -30.06
CA VAL A 820 8.60 -1.59 -28.99
C VAL A 820 7.95 -0.37 -29.64
N LEU A 821 6.74 -0.57 -30.16
CA LEU A 821 5.99 0.42 -30.95
C LEU A 821 4.68 0.79 -30.25
N ASN A 822 4.43 2.08 -30.02
CA ASN A 822 3.16 2.58 -29.47
C ASN A 822 2.73 1.90 -28.16
N ASN A 823 3.63 1.77 -27.19
CA ASN A 823 3.32 1.13 -25.90
C ASN A 823 3.28 2.15 -24.76
N LEU A 824 2.49 1.81 -23.75
CA LEU A 824 2.53 2.42 -22.44
C LEU A 824 3.43 1.58 -21.52
N VAL A 825 4.60 2.12 -21.14
CA VAL A 825 5.56 1.49 -20.23
C VAL A 825 5.53 2.25 -18.90
N GLU A 826 4.81 1.71 -17.92
CA GLU A 826 4.65 2.29 -16.60
C GLU A 826 5.53 1.58 -15.58
N ARG A 827 6.46 2.31 -14.95
CA ARG A 827 7.36 1.76 -13.93
C ARG A 827 8.10 0.50 -14.38
N GLY A 828 8.35 0.40 -15.68
CA GLY A 828 9.01 -0.75 -16.30
C GLY A 828 10.48 -0.50 -16.57
N THR A 829 11.14 -1.52 -17.11
CA THR A 829 12.48 -1.43 -17.65
C THR A 829 12.48 -1.93 -19.10
N VAL A 830 13.14 -1.21 -19.99
CA VAL A 830 13.57 -1.72 -21.30
C VAL A 830 15.10 -1.64 -21.33
N SER A 831 15.77 -2.78 -21.30
CA SER A 831 17.23 -2.87 -21.27
C SER A 831 17.75 -3.76 -22.40
N LEU A 832 18.45 -3.18 -23.37
CA LEU A 832 18.85 -3.89 -24.59
C LEU A 832 20.34 -3.71 -24.88
N PHE A 833 20.98 -4.80 -25.29
CA PHE A 833 22.36 -4.84 -25.72
C PHE A 833 22.47 -5.26 -27.19
N ASN A 834 23.28 -4.53 -27.96
CA ASN A 834 23.79 -4.95 -29.26
C ASN A 834 25.31 -4.84 -29.29
N GLY A 835 25.98 -5.78 -29.96
CA GLY A 835 27.38 -5.64 -30.31
C GLY A 835 28.20 -6.90 -30.07
N TYR A 836 29.38 -6.71 -29.48
CA TYR A 836 30.30 -7.78 -29.15
C TYR A 836 30.60 -7.84 -27.64
N LEU A 837 30.93 -9.02 -27.13
CA LEU A 837 31.42 -9.25 -25.78
C LEU A 837 32.85 -9.81 -25.83
N ASN A 838 33.82 -9.14 -25.20
CA ASN A 838 35.15 -9.70 -24.99
C ASN A 838 35.16 -10.57 -23.74
N TYR A 839 35.26 -11.89 -23.91
CA TYR A 839 35.35 -12.84 -22.82
C TYR A 839 36.62 -13.68 -22.99
N VAL A 840 37.55 -13.52 -22.04
CA VAL A 840 38.86 -14.21 -22.03
C VAL A 840 39.62 -14.05 -23.36
N GLY A 841 39.61 -12.83 -23.93
CA GLY A 841 40.34 -12.49 -25.16
C GLY A 841 39.64 -12.92 -26.45
N THR A 842 38.45 -13.53 -26.38
CA THR A 842 37.63 -13.88 -27.54
C THR A 842 36.45 -12.93 -27.66
N PHE A 843 36.17 -12.46 -28.87
CA PHE A 843 35.05 -11.57 -29.17
C PHE A 843 33.82 -12.37 -29.63
N TYR A 844 32.78 -12.39 -28.79
CA TYR A 844 31.51 -13.07 -29.07
C TYR A 844 30.48 -12.10 -29.63
N GLN A 845 29.90 -12.44 -30.78
CA GLN A 845 28.94 -11.57 -31.48
C GLN A 845 27.53 -11.75 -30.89
N ASN A 846 26.90 -10.64 -30.50
CA ASN A 846 25.56 -10.54 -29.91
C ASN A 846 24.73 -9.48 -30.67
N PRO A 847 24.40 -9.70 -31.96
CA PRO A 847 23.70 -8.70 -32.76
C PRO A 847 22.21 -8.65 -32.43
N LEU A 848 21.65 -7.45 -32.23
CA LEU A 848 20.25 -7.21 -31.93
C LEU A 848 19.77 -5.98 -32.69
N ALA A 849 18.69 -6.07 -33.45
CA ALA A 849 18.02 -4.93 -34.06
C ALA A 849 16.95 -4.34 -33.13
N LEU A 850 16.73 -3.03 -33.21
CA LEU A 850 15.78 -2.30 -32.36
C LEU A 850 14.93 -1.31 -33.15
N SER A 851 13.62 -1.39 -32.97
CA SER A 851 12.66 -0.35 -33.34
C SER A 851 11.92 0.14 -32.09
N LEU A 852 12.23 1.35 -31.62
CA LEU A 852 11.63 1.98 -30.45
C LEU A 852 10.93 3.29 -30.86
N TYR A 853 9.61 3.23 -31.01
CA TYR A 853 8.80 4.35 -31.54
C TYR A 853 7.50 4.58 -30.78
N ASN A 854 7.11 5.85 -30.65
CA ASN A 854 5.78 6.25 -30.17
C ASN A 854 5.40 5.71 -28.78
N ASN A 855 6.36 5.45 -27.90
CA ASN A 855 6.06 4.93 -26.57
C ASN A 855 5.96 6.05 -25.53
N LEU A 856 5.17 5.82 -24.48
CA LEU A 856 5.28 6.57 -23.22
C LEU A 856 6.04 5.72 -22.21
N LEU A 857 7.20 6.21 -21.76
CA LEU A 857 7.96 5.65 -20.65
C LEU A 857 7.73 6.52 -19.41
N TRP A 858 6.75 6.14 -18.59
CA TRP A 858 6.35 6.87 -17.38
C TRP A 858 6.96 6.24 -16.12
N ASN A 859 7.77 7.00 -15.38
CA ASN A 859 8.54 6.52 -14.21
C ASN A 859 9.34 5.24 -14.49
N SER A 860 9.77 5.06 -15.74
CA SER A 860 10.39 3.83 -16.25
C SER A 860 11.91 3.99 -16.41
N THR A 861 12.58 2.88 -16.73
CA THR A 861 14.00 2.88 -17.07
C THR A 861 14.23 2.43 -18.51
N LEU A 862 15.01 3.19 -19.28
CA LEU A 862 15.52 2.78 -20.57
C LEU A 862 17.05 2.65 -20.47
N SER A 863 17.59 1.46 -20.73
CA SER A 863 19.03 1.20 -20.73
C SER A 863 19.46 0.58 -22.05
N LEU A 864 20.21 1.32 -22.85
CA LEU A 864 20.62 0.93 -24.18
C LEU A 864 22.15 0.87 -24.25
N ARG A 865 22.70 -0.22 -24.81
CA ARG A 865 24.15 -0.33 -25.09
C ARG A 865 24.41 -0.86 -26.49
N TYR A 866 25.23 -0.14 -27.26
CA TYR A 866 25.63 -0.51 -28.61
C TYR A 866 27.16 -0.44 -28.76
N ASP A 867 27.81 -1.60 -28.87
CA ASP A 867 29.26 -1.70 -29.10
C ASP A 867 29.55 -2.22 -30.52
N ASP A 868 30.16 -1.40 -31.39
CA ASP A 868 30.30 -1.70 -32.82
C ASP A 868 31.74 -2.00 -33.29
N PHE A 869 32.77 -1.55 -32.57
CA PHE A 869 34.17 -1.54 -33.04
C PHE A 869 34.69 -2.92 -33.48
N TYR A 870 34.32 -3.98 -32.77
CA TYR A 870 34.63 -5.38 -33.12
C TYR A 870 33.37 -6.19 -33.53
N ALA A 871 32.25 -5.51 -33.78
CA ALA A 871 31.04 -6.17 -34.23
C ALA A 871 31.17 -6.58 -35.71
N THR A 872 30.71 -7.78 -36.05
CA THR A 872 30.63 -8.28 -37.44
C THR A 872 29.27 -7.94 -38.07
N TYR A 873 28.29 -7.65 -37.24
CA TYR A 873 26.91 -7.37 -37.64
C TYR A 873 26.57 -5.97 -37.15
N HIS A 874 25.97 -5.16 -38.03
CA HIS A 874 25.67 -3.75 -37.76
C HIS A 874 24.15 -3.49 -37.86
N PRO A 875 23.33 -4.12 -37.01
CA PRO A 875 21.88 -3.94 -37.09
C PRO A 875 21.47 -2.52 -36.73
N ALA A 876 20.49 -2.00 -37.46
CA ALA A 876 19.99 -0.65 -37.20
C ALA A 876 19.22 -0.57 -35.88
N TRP A 877 19.47 0.50 -35.12
CA TRP A 877 18.66 0.91 -33.97
C TRP A 877 17.94 2.21 -34.27
N SER A 878 16.66 2.27 -33.96
CA SER A 878 15.88 3.50 -33.99
C SER A 878 15.24 3.77 -32.64
N ALA A 879 15.39 5.01 -32.13
CA ALA A 879 14.74 5.51 -30.93
C ALA A 879 14.18 6.91 -31.22
N LYS A 880 12.93 6.98 -31.71
CA LYS A 880 12.29 8.26 -32.10
C LYS A 880 10.85 8.32 -31.66
N ASP A 881 10.30 9.53 -31.57
CA ASP A 881 8.89 9.76 -31.31
C ASP A 881 8.42 9.22 -29.95
N ASN A 882 9.32 8.98 -28.99
CA ASN A 882 8.96 8.50 -27.64
C ASN A 882 8.83 9.68 -26.67
N LEU A 883 7.92 9.56 -25.69
CA LEU A 883 7.81 10.46 -24.55
C LEU A 883 8.42 9.80 -23.31
N PHE A 884 9.40 10.47 -22.70
CA PHE A 884 10.04 10.08 -21.46
C PHE A 884 9.56 11.00 -20.34
N ASP A 885 8.71 10.47 -19.48
CA ASP A 885 8.14 11.18 -18.34
C ASP A 885 8.72 10.65 -17.04
N THR A 886 9.58 11.47 -16.41
CA THR A 886 10.28 11.08 -15.17
C THR A 886 11.07 9.77 -15.34
N ALA A 887 11.46 9.44 -16.58
CA ALA A 887 12.18 8.22 -16.88
C ALA A 887 13.69 8.36 -16.59
N THR A 888 14.29 7.28 -16.12
CA THR A 888 15.76 7.18 -16.04
C THR A 888 16.27 6.57 -17.34
N ILE A 889 17.16 7.28 -18.03
CA ILE A 889 17.67 6.85 -19.34
C ILE A 889 19.18 6.69 -19.27
N SER A 890 19.69 5.61 -19.84
CA SER A 890 21.10 5.43 -20.15
C SER A 890 21.26 4.97 -21.60
N PHE A 891 22.20 5.57 -22.32
CA PHE A 891 22.60 5.09 -23.63
C PHE A 891 24.12 5.14 -23.74
N THR A 892 24.74 3.99 -23.97
CA THR A 892 26.19 3.79 -23.91
C THR A 892 26.68 3.02 -25.13
N GLY A 893 27.98 3.11 -25.40
CA GLY A 893 28.64 2.37 -26.47
C GLY A 893 30.10 2.76 -26.61
N ASP A 894 30.83 2.03 -27.45
CA ASP A 894 32.25 2.29 -27.75
C ASP A 894 32.50 3.47 -28.70
N GLY A 895 31.43 4.13 -29.14
CA GLY A 895 31.50 5.30 -30.00
C GLY A 895 31.75 5.00 -31.48
N SER A 896 31.64 3.75 -31.95
CA SER A 896 31.68 3.40 -33.38
C SER A 896 30.29 3.19 -33.99
N TYR A 897 29.23 3.37 -33.20
CA TYR A 897 27.85 3.01 -33.56
C TYR A 897 27.05 4.09 -34.32
N GLN A 898 27.57 5.31 -34.53
CA GLN A 898 26.72 6.46 -34.87
C GLN A 898 26.03 6.35 -36.22
N SER A 899 26.60 5.63 -37.20
CA SER A 899 25.97 5.39 -38.50
C SER A 899 24.82 4.39 -38.46
N TYR A 900 24.69 3.62 -37.38
CA TYR A 900 23.71 2.53 -37.24
C TYR A 900 22.58 2.87 -36.27
N VAL A 901 22.70 3.97 -35.52
CA VAL A 901 21.71 4.39 -34.53
C VAL A 901 21.07 5.71 -34.94
N SER A 902 19.75 5.69 -35.16
CA SER A 902 18.95 6.88 -35.45
C SER A 902 18.12 7.30 -34.23
N ARG A 903 18.35 8.51 -33.71
CA ARG A 903 17.74 9.04 -32.48
C ARG A 903 17.37 10.51 -32.61
N SER A 904 16.08 10.85 -32.54
CA SER A 904 15.55 12.22 -32.71
C SER A 904 14.06 12.26 -32.35
N ASN A 905 13.46 13.45 -32.29
CA ASN A 905 12.02 13.66 -32.13
C ASN A 905 11.44 12.96 -30.89
N ASN A 906 12.18 12.89 -29.79
CA ASN A 906 11.67 12.38 -28.51
C ASN A 906 11.27 13.55 -27.59
N GLY A 907 10.31 13.32 -26.71
CA GLY A 907 9.86 14.23 -25.67
C GLY A 907 10.48 13.90 -24.31
N PHE A 908 10.93 14.91 -23.57
CA PHE A 908 11.51 14.78 -22.23
C PHE A 908 10.84 15.78 -21.29
N THR A 909 10.30 15.28 -20.20
CA THR A 909 9.69 16.12 -19.16
C THR A 909 10.76 16.88 -18.37
N THR A 910 10.36 17.98 -17.73
CA THR A 910 11.25 18.76 -16.87
C THR A 910 11.95 17.86 -15.85
N GLY A 911 13.28 17.92 -15.78
CA GLY A 911 14.11 17.09 -14.91
C GLY A 911 14.56 15.75 -15.50
N THR A 912 13.97 15.30 -16.61
CA THR A 912 14.41 14.10 -17.33
C THR A 912 15.64 14.40 -18.17
N VAL A 913 16.76 13.76 -17.85
CA VAL A 913 18.00 13.90 -18.63
C VAL A 913 17.84 13.22 -20.00
N ASN A 914 18.33 13.87 -21.05
CA ASN A 914 18.37 13.32 -22.41
C ASN A 914 19.78 12.85 -22.81
N PRO A 915 20.18 11.62 -22.45
CA PRO A 915 21.43 11.03 -22.93
C PRO A 915 21.31 10.46 -24.35
N LEU A 916 20.09 10.32 -24.88
CA LEU A 916 19.86 9.86 -26.24
C LEU A 916 20.33 10.88 -27.28
N GLY A 917 20.44 12.17 -26.95
CA GLY A 917 20.80 13.20 -27.93
C GLY A 917 19.82 13.24 -29.12
N GLY A 918 20.23 13.83 -30.24
CA GLY A 918 19.36 14.07 -31.40
C GLY A 918 18.87 15.52 -31.49
N THR A 919 18.55 15.96 -32.71
CA THR A 919 18.43 17.39 -33.04
C THR A 919 17.01 17.96 -32.98
N ALA A 920 15.97 17.14 -33.01
CA ALA A 920 14.56 17.59 -33.01
C ALA A 920 13.78 17.15 -31.76
N ASN A 921 14.47 16.91 -30.64
CA ASN A 921 13.81 16.54 -29.39
C ASN A 921 13.05 17.72 -28.76
N GLN A 922 11.96 17.42 -28.07
CA GLN A 922 11.22 18.36 -27.23
C GLN A 922 11.64 18.17 -25.77
N THR A 923 12.17 19.20 -25.13
CA THR A 923 12.59 19.15 -23.72
C THR A 923 11.77 20.09 -22.85
N ASP A 924 11.95 19.96 -21.53
CA ASP A 924 11.34 20.81 -20.51
C ASP A 924 9.81 20.82 -20.63
N LEU A 925 9.25 19.66 -20.93
CA LEU A 925 7.81 19.47 -21.01
C LEU A 925 7.24 19.39 -19.59
N THR A 926 6.17 20.14 -19.35
CA THR A 926 5.36 19.97 -18.14
C THR A 926 4.27 18.95 -18.44
N PRO A 927 4.23 17.80 -17.74
CA PRO A 927 3.14 16.84 -17.91
C PRO A 927 1.80 17.46 -17.52
N ASP A 928 0.82 17.37 -18.41
CA ASP A 928 -0.54 17.88 -18.19
C ASP A 928 -1.59 17.00 -18.87
N TYR A 929 -1.44 15.69 -18.70
CA TYR A 929 -2.33 14.68 -19.26
C TYR A 929 -3.80 14.91 -18.89
N ARG A 930 -4.68 14.39 -19.73
CA ARG A 930 -6.13 14.41 -19.57
C ARG A 930 -6.66 12.98 -19.53
N LEU A 931 -7.68 12.79 -18.70
CA LEU A 931 -8.49 11.58 -18.73
C LEU A 931 -9.27 11.53 -20.05
N GLY A 932 -9.24 10.38 -20.72
CA GLY A 932 -10.03 10.13 -21.91
C GLY A 932 -10.64 8.72 -21.91
N PRO A 933 -11.36 8.35 -22.99
CA PRO A 933 -12.21 7.15 -23.01
C PRO A 933 -11.47 5.83 -22.75
N LEU A 934 -10.23 5.71 -23.22
CA LEU A 934 -9.43 4.48 -23.12
C LEU A 934 -8.27 4.55 -22.11
N GLY A 935 -8.10 5.66 -21.39
CA GLY A 935 -7.02 5.80 -20.42
C GLY A 935 -6.68 7.23 -20.02
N ASN A 936 -5.58 7.38 -19.28
CA ASN A 936 -5.26 8.61 -18.55
C ASN A 936 -4.22 9.51 -19.23
N TYR A 937 -3.65 9.08 -20.35
CA TYR A 937 -2.46 9.73 -20.94
C TYR A 937 -2.76 10.51 -22.23
N TYR A 938 -3.95 11.09 -22.35
CA TYR A 938 -4.26 11.97 -23.48
C TYR A 938 -3.63 13.35 -23.30
N TYR A 939 -3.22 13.97 -24.40
CA TYR A 939 -2.69 15.33 -24.43
C TYR A 939 -3.82 16.37 -24.50
N PRO A 940 -3.64 17.54 -23.88
CA PRO A 940 -4.49 18.68 -24.17
C PRO A 940 -4.33 19.09 -25.64
N PRO A 941 -5.44 19.41 -26.36
CA PRO A 941 -5.36 19.72 -27.79
C PRO A 941 -4.66 21.04 -28.10
N SER A 942 -4.54 21.94 -27.14
CA SER A 942 -3.82 23.22 -27.29
C SER A 942 -3.45 23.81 -25.93
N GLY A 943 -2.49 24.76 -25.92
CA GLY A 943 -2.14 25.60 -24.77
C GLY A 943 -1.47 24.91 -23.59
N GLY A 944 -1.39 23.58 -23.59
CA GLY A 944 -0.76 22.75 -22.56
C GLY A 944 0.71 22.43 -22.82
N GLY A 945 1.41 21.92 -21.80
CA GLY A 945 2.80 21.49 -21.88
C GLY A 945 2.99 20.36 -22.89
N LEU A 946 2.13 19.35 -22.85
CA LEU A 946 2.16 18.21 -23.78
C LEU A 946 1.56 18.51 -25.16
N ALA A 947 0.81 19.61 -25.32
CA ALA A 947 0.34 20.04 -26.65
C ALA A 947 1.49 20.36 -27.62
N ARG A 948 2.71 20.60 -27.09
CA ARG A 948 3.95 20.77 -27.87
C ARG A 948 4.42 19.50 -28.58
N LEU A 949 3.84 18.35 -28.25
CA LEU A 949 4.16 17.05 -28.84
C LEU A 949 3.29 16.74 -30.06
N ILE A 950 2.28 17.57 -30.33
CA ILE A 950 1.33 17.39 -31.42
C ILE A 950 1.99 17.80 -32.76
N ASN A 951 1.92 16.93 -33.76
CA ASN A 951 2.38 17.11 -35.14
C ASN A 951 3.86 17.46 -35.31
N VAL A 952 4.73 16.97 -34.42
CA VAL A 952 6.19 17.27 -34.42
C VAL A 952 7.07 16.01 -34.43
N GLY A 953 6.50 14.84 -34.67
CA GLY A 953 7.23 13.58 -34.81
C GLY A 953 8.11 13.50 -36.07
N SER A 954 8.77 12.36 -36.24
CA SER A 954 9.82 12.15 -37.24
C SER A 954 9.31 11.77 -38.63
N ARG A 955 8.01 11.46 -38.76
CA ARG A 955 7.35 10.93 -39.97
C ARG A 955 5.86 11.25 -39.98
N THR A 956 5.19 10.94 -41.08
CA THR A 956 3.72 11.04 -41.15
C THR A 956 3.05 9.91 -40.35
N ALA A 957 1.85 10.16 -39.82
CA ALA A 957 1.07 9.14 -39.10
C ALA A 957 0.81 7.85 -39.92
N PRO A 958 0.52 7.89 -41.23
CA PRO A 958 0.49 6.69 -42.08
C PRO A 958 1.79 5.88 -42.07
N SER A 959 2.93 6.56 -42.15
CA SER A 959 4.25 5.90 -42.13
C SER A 959 4.60 5.33 -40.74
N ALA A 960 3.91 5.79 -39.70
CA ALA A 960 4.02 5.26 -38.35
C ALA A 960 3.03 4.10 -38.09
N GLY A 961 2.08 3.84 -38.99
CA GLY A 961 0.97 2.92 -38.76
C GLY A 961 -0.07 3.43 -37.75
N LEU A 962 -0.13 4.75 -37.54
CA LEU A 962 -0.95 5.39 -36.51
C LEU A 962 -2.07 6.26 -37.09
N PHE A 963 -2.43 6.11 -38.38
CA PHE A 963 -3.48 6.91 -39.03
C PHE A 963 -4.79 6.95 -38.24
N HIS A 964 -5.24 5.79 -37.72
CA HIS A 964 -6.51 5.65 -36.99
C HIS A 964 -6.40 5.89 -35.48
N PHE A 965 -5.26 6.37 -35.02
CA PHE A 965 -4.99 6.60 -33.60
C PHE A 965 -5.09 8.09 -33.26
N THR A 966 -5.01 8.42 -31.99
CA THR A 966 -5.04 9.79 -31.46
C THR A 966 -4.26 9.87 -30.15
N ALA A 967 -3.54 10.96 -29.96
CA ALA A 967 -2.99 11.32 -28.65
C ALA A 967 -3.92 12.27 -27.87
N SER A 968 -5.00 12.79 -28.46
CA SER A 968 -5.80 13.89 -27.90
C SER A 968 -7.19 13.46 -27.43
N THR A 969 -7.71 14.13 -26.40
CA THR A 969 -9.09 13.92 -25.92
C THR A 969 -10.17 14.27 -26.94
N THR A 970 -9.83 14.97 -28.02
CA THR A 970 -10.76 15.31 -29.10
C THR A 970 -11.17 14.11 -29.95
N GLN A 971 -10.50 12.96 -29.79
CA GLN A 971 -10.73 11.72 -30.55
C GLN A 971 -10.61 11.90 -32.08
N GLN A 972 -9.98 12.98 -32.53
CA GLN A 972 -9.63 13.15 -33.93
C GLN A 972 -8.47 12.21 -34.25
N LYS A 973 -8.67 11.37 -35.27
CA LYS A 973 -7.61 10.54 -35.84
C LYS A 973 -6.43 11.42 -36.28
N GLU A 974 -5.21 10.93 -36.12
CA GLU A 974 -3.99 11.55 -36.66
C GLU A 974 -4.16 11.82 -38.17
N GLY A 975 -4.73 10.86 -38.89
CA GLY A 975 -4.98 10.98 -40.32
C GLY A 975 -3.67 11.16 -41.10
N LEU A 976 -3.58 12.23 -41.89
CA LEU A 976 -2.43 12.50 -42.77
C LEU A 976 -1.37 13.44 -42.16
N SER A 977 -1.49 13.76 -40.89
CA SER A 977 -0.56 14.68 -40.24
C SER A 977 0.85 14.08 -40.07
N THR A 978 1.81 14.93 -39.67
CA THR A 978 3.02 14.44 -38.99
C THR A 978 2.57 13.78 -37.70
N VAL A 979 3.10 12.60 -37.37
CA VAL A 979 2.70 11.87 -36.16
C VAL A 979 3.02 12.67 -34.90
N ASP A 980 2.18 12.58 -33.87
CA ASP A 980 2.50 13.10 -32.55
C ASP A 980 3.67 12.32 -31.89
N ILE A 981 4.38 12.95 -30.95
CA ILE A 981 5.41 12.29 -30.13
C ILE A 981 4.74 11.61 -28.93
N GLY A 982 5.08 10.36 -28.68
CA GLY A 982 4.62 9.55 -27.54
C GLY A 982 3.49 8.57 -27.90
N PHE A 983 2.83 8.08 -26.86
CA PHE A 983 1.82 7.02 -26.95
C PHE A 983 0.47 7.52 -27.48
N HIS A 984 -0.16 6.72 -28.33
CA HIS A 984 -1.47 6.99 -28.91
C HIS A 984 -2.47 5.89 -28.58
N TYR A 985 -3.72 6.30 -28.37
CA TYR A 985 -4.87 5.40 -28.27
C TYR A 985 -5.52 5.24 -29.66
N VAL A 986 -6.23 4.13 -29.89
CA VAL A 986 -7.14 4.06 -31.04
C VAL A 986 -8.24 5.11 -30.87
N ALA A 987 -8.53 5.87 -31.91
CA ALA A 987 -9.60 6.87 -31.86
C ALA A 987 -10.97 6.20 -31.74
N VAL A 988 -11.83 6.71 -30.85
CA VAL A 988 -13.16 6.17 -30.57
C VAL A 988 -14.27 7.21 -30.79
N ASP A 989 -15.50 6.72 -30.96
CA ASP A 989 -16.71 7.51 -30.99
C ASP A 989 -17.12 8.01 -29.57
N ASN A 990 -18.27 8.68 -29.49
CA ASN A 990 -18.81 9.18 -28.22
C ASN A 990 -19.21 8.07 -27.22
N ASN A 991 -19.31 6.81 -27.66
CA ASN A 991 -19.61 5.66 -26.82
C ASN A 991 -18.35 4.90 -26.38
N GLY A 992 -17.16 5.34 -26.81
CA GLY A 992 -15.90 4.64 -26.53
C GLY A 992 -15.64 3.43 -27.43
N VAL A 993 -16.36 3.31 -28.55
CA VAL A 993 -16.17 2.25 -29.55
C VAL A 993 -15.23 2.78 -30.65
N PRO A 994 -14.22 1.99 -31.09
CA PRO A 994 -13.36 2.39 -32.20
C PRO A 994 -14.16 2.81 -33.44
N TRP A 995 -13.70 3.86 -34.14
CA TRP A 995 -14.38 4.38 -35.34
C TRP A 995 -14.54 3.32 -36.44
N GLU A 996 -15.71 3.37 -37.08
CA GLU A 996 -16.10 2.57 -38.25
C GLU A 996 -16.76 3.53 -39.24
N ALA A 997 -16.15 3.68 -40.43
CA ALA A 997 -16.57 4.66 -41.43
C ALA A 997 -17.48 4.09 -42.53
N ASP A 998 -17.70 2.77 -42.54
CA ASP A 998 -18.51 2.09 -43.55
C ASP A 998 -20.00 2.43 -43.43
N GLU A 999 -20.66 2.57 -44.59
CA GLU A 999 -22.08 2.90 -44.69
C GLU A 999 -22.79 1.89 -45.63
N PRO A 1000 -23.56 0.93 -45.09
CA PRO A 1000 -23.86 0.73 -43.66
C PRO A 1000 -22.66 0.15 -42.89
N PRO A 1001 -22.60 0.33 -41.56
CA PRO A 1001 -21.63 -0.35 -40.69
C PRO A 1001 -21.66 -1.87 -40.90
N ASP A 1002 -20.50 -2.49 -41.10
CA ASP A 1002 -20.29 -3.93 -41.27
C ASP A 1002 -19.75 -4.63 -39.99
N GLY A 1003 -19.44 -3.86 -38.95
CA GLY A 1003 -18.94 -4.28 -37.65
C GLY A 1003 -17.42 -4.34 -37.53
N VAL A 1004 -16.67 -3.89 -38.54
CA VAL A 1004 -15.19 -3.88 -38.53
C VAL A 1004 -14.67 -2.45 -38.37
N ALA A 1005 -14.02 -2.18 -37.24
CA ALA A 1005 -13.41 -0.87 -36.99
C ALA A 1005 -12.31 -0.54 -38.01
N ASP A 1006 -12.16 0.74 -38.36
CA ASP A 1006 -11.27 1.20 -39.43
C ASP A 1006 -9.80 0.77 -39.21
N TYR A 1007 -9.32 0.77 -37.96
CA TYR A 1007 -7.97 0.33 -37.61
C TYR A 1007 -7.74 -1.19 -37.74
N LEU A 1008 -8.81 -1.98 -37.76
CA LEU A 1008 -8.78 -3.41 -38.04
C LEU A 1008 -8.91 -3.70 -39.54
N ALA A 1009 -9.69 -2.89 -40.27
CA ALA A 1009 -9.79 -2.99 -41.72
C ALA A 1009 -8.48 -2.59 -42.41
N ASP A 1010 -7.82 -1.54 -41.93
CA ASP A 1010 -6.48 -1.08 -42.35
C ASP A 1010 -5.47 -1.44 -41.24
N ARG A 1011 -5.04 -2.71 -41.24
CA ARG A 1011 -4.21 -3.27 -40.16
C ARG A 1011 -2.82 -2.66 -40.10
N ASN A 1012 -2.27 -2.23 -41.23
CA ASN A 1012 -0.98 -1.55 -41.29
C ASN A 1012 -1.06 -0.08 -40.89
N GLY A 1013 -2.27 0.51 -40.85
CA GLY A 1013 -2.56 1.83 -40.35
C GLY A 1013 -2.07 2.96 -41.26
N ASN A 1014 -2.03 2.73 -42.58
CA ASN A 1014 -1.53 3.69 -43.56
C ASN A 1014 -2.63 4.63 -44.13
N GLY A 1015 -3.89 4.44 -43.72
CA GLY A 1015 -5.05 5.19 -44.19
C GLY A 1015 -5.71 4.60 -45.45
N VAL A 1016 -5.28 3.44 -45.92
CA VAL A 1016 -5.82 2.73 -47.09
C VAL A 1016 -5.99 1.26 -46.74
N VAL A 1017 -7.23 0.77 -46.87
CA VAL A 1017 -7.53 -0.67 -46.72
C VAL A 1017 -6.97 -1.42 -47.92
N ASP A 1018 -5.95 -2.24 -47.69
CA ASP A 1018 -5.36 -3.06 -48.75
C ASP A 1018 -6.16 -4.36 -48.98
N PRO A 1019 -6.21 -4.91 -50.22
CA PRO A 1019 -6.94 -6.16 -50.50
C PRO A 1019 -6.46 -7.39 -49.70
N GLN A 1020 -5.31 -7.31 -49.04
CA GLN A 1020 -4.73 -8.36 -48.20
C GLN A 1020 -5.07 -8.20 -46.70
N GLU A 1021 -5.72 -7.09 -46.34
CA GLU A 1021 -6.07 -6.73 -44.95
C GLU A 1021 -7.55 -7.00 -44.64
N THR A 1022 -8.39 -7.06 -45.67
CA THR A 1022 -9.75 -7.58 -45.57
C THR A 1022 -9.70 -9.11 -45.42
N ALA A 1023 -9.93 -9.62 -44.21
CA ALA A 1023 -10.03 -11.04 -43.91
C ALA A 1023 -11.33 -11.35 -43.15
#